data_AF-A0A4S8N0H9-F1
#
_entry.id   AF-A0A4S8N0H9-F1
#
_cell.length_a   1.000
_cell.length_b   1.000
_cell.length_c   1.000
_cell.angle_alpha   90.00
_cell.angle_beta   90.00
_cell.angle_gamma   90.00
#
_symmetry.space_group_name_H-M   'P 1'
#
loop_
_entity.id
_entity.type
_entity.pdbx_description
1 polymer ?
#
loop_
_entity_poly.entity_id
_entity_poly.type
_entity_poly.pdbx_seq_one_letter_code
_entity_poly.pdbx_strand_id
1 'polypeptide(L)'
;MSITRDRWGIPTVVAGSLLEVARAQGRAMAADRAGQLELERRRAEGTCAEVYGAAALEWDVFARRAQLVRTAQRAHAALSGESVAFFGAYVEGLNEVLDRDRRWEAWTPLAVFAVQHVLFSGFPSQLWRRHLAASAAAEWLPLFRHEGLPGGSNAFVVAGSRTASGLPLIAGDPHRIIEAPNCYAQVRLVCTDPADSFDVAGFTFPGLPGVQHFAHAGEVAWAITNAVADDEDIRPVVAGDMVRRERTTVRVRQDDGSLQAIDIELAETDHGPVVLHDAGEDGEDGEDGAASYSLRSPSWVLGDLGLDAVVDLLRSRSADDVTAAFGRWVGPVNNLLVADRGGVVEHRVVGRVPQRDADRRWTGWVEDLPRRTGDVLVTANHRATTEFSRIGSDFAPPHRARRIEQLLAERLAEGPLAVDAAAAVLADDRQNAGTALLDLVGSLTGLGPAATALRDRLLVWDRSMAVGSVDAARFAEVRAAVVDAFAAAPALAGLDGSPHGELFAPWFDLRGRVRLCLPNLLAADRPFGLDPRALVAAALEEVAAGPDPAPWGEWHVVLPLTPHHQFGLPLPDGLPAAPSLPVPGDDDCVLATKSLGGRGPCVQGPVARYVFDLAGDSRWVVPLGAAGEPADPHHHDQQAVWVAGGVLPLERHDVRPQENP
;
A
#
# COMPACT_ATOMS: atom_id res chain seq x y z
N MET A 1 21.68 13.77 23.59
CA MET A 1 21.09 13.25 22.35
C MET A 1 22.08 12.31 21.66
N SER A 2 21.65 11.13 21.23
CA SER A 2 22.46 10.15 20.51
C SER A 2 21.67 9.47 19.38
N ILE A 3 22.37 9.09 18.31
CA ILE A 3 21.86 8.27 17.21
C ILE A 3 22.80 7.06 17.12
N THR A 4 22.31 5.88 17.45
CA THR A 4 23.05 4.62 17.33
C THR A 4 22.37 3.72 16.31
N ARG A 5 23.11 2.92 15.57
CA ARG A 5 22.55 1.92 14.64
C ARG A 5 22.83 0.52 15.17
N ASP A 6 21.84 -0.35 15.05
CA ASP A 6 21.99 -1.76 15.38
C ASP A 6 22.79 -2.51 14.28
N ARG A 7 22.91 -3.84 14.40
CA ARG A 7 23.64 -4.63 13.40
C ARG A 7 23.02 -4.64 11.99
N TRP A 8 21.78 -4.15 11.85
CA TRP A 8 21.03 -4.04 10.59
C TRP A 8 20.95 -2.60 10.09
N GLY A 9 21.73 -1.69 10.67
CA GLY A 9 21.75 -0.28 10.30
C GLY A 9 20.54 0.51 10.80
N ILE A 10 19.68 -0.07 11.65
CA ILE A 10 18.42 0.57 12.08
C ILE A 10 18.72 1.63 13.15
N PRO A 11 18.30 2.89 12.96
CA PRO A 11 18.60 3.96 13.92
C PRO A 11 17.72 3.88 15.17
N THR A 12 18.39 3.92 16.33
CA THR A 12 17.82 4.28 17.63
C THR A 12 18.20 5.71 17.97
N VAL A 13 17.20 6.57 18.11
CA VAL A 13 17.31 7.97 18.51
C VAL A 13 16.98 8.08 19.99
N VAL A 14 17.88 8.68 20.77
CA VAL A 14 17.64 8.99 22.19
C VAL A 14 17.90 10.47 22.44
N ALA A 15 16.92 11.19 22.97
CA ALA A 15 17.07 12.62 23.28
C ALA A 15 16.27 13.06 24.51
N GLY A 16 16.57 14.26 25.03
CA GLY A 16 16.01 14.76 26.29
C GLY A 16 14.70 15.54 26.14
N SER A 17 14.15 15.64 24.93
CA SER A 17 12.83 16.24 24.67
C SER A 17 12.25 15.76 23.33
N LEU A 18 10.94 15.90 23.16
CA LEU A 18 10.23 15.61 21.91
C LEU A 18 10.87 16.26 20.67
N LEU A 19 11.25 17.54 20.76
CA LEU A 19 11.82 18.28 19.62
C LEU A 19 13.24 17.83 19.28
N GLU A 20 14.05 17.47 20.27
CA GLU A 20 15.36 16.89 20.01
C GLU A 20 15.26 15.50 19.38
N VAL A 21 14.26 14.69 19.76
CA VAL A 21 13.96 13.40 19.12
C VAL A 21 13.62 13.63 17.64
N ALA A 22 12.69 14.54 17.33
CA ALA A 22 12.35 14.89 15.95
C ALA A 22 13.57 15.31 15.13
N ARG A 23 14.37 16.25 15.66
CA ARG A 23 15.57 16.74 14.95
C ARG A 23 16.59 15.63 14.72
N ALA A 24 16.79 14.74 15.69
CA ALA A 24 17.69 13.61 15.55
C ALA A 24 17.17 12.55 14.57
N GLN A 25 15.85 12.28 14.56
CA GLN A 25 15.22 11.43 13.55
C GLN A 25 15.42 12.01 12.14
N GLY A 26 15.26 13.33 11.97
CA GLY A 26 15.53 14.03 10.71
C GLY A 26 16.98 13.81 10.24
N ARG A 27 17.96 14.05 11.12
CA ARG A 27 19.38 13.79 10.79
C ARG A 27 19.65 12.34 10.39
N ALA A 28 19.12 11.38 11.14
CA ALA A 28 19.27 9.95 10.84
C ALA A 28 18.69 9.62 9.46
N MET A 29 17.46 10.07 9.21
CA MET A 29 16.78 9.84 7.93
C MET A 29 17.53 10.46 6.75
N ALA A 30 18.04 11.69 6.90
CA ALA A 30 18.84 12.32 5.85
C ALA A 30 20.15 11.58 5.59
N ALA A 31 20.82 11.08 6.64
CA ALA A 31 22.03 10.28 6.48
C ALA A 31 21.75 8.94 5.77
N ASP A 32 20.65 8.27 6.11
CA ASP A 32 20.37 6.92 5.63
C ASP A 32 19.63 6.92 4.28
N ARG A 33 18.83 7.95 3.97
CA ARG A 33 17.86 7.97 2.86
C ARG A 33 17.89 9.24 2.01
N ALA A 34 19.01 9.97 1.94
CA ALA A 34 19.11 11.24 1.22
C ALA A 34 18.48 11.20 -0.19
N GLY A 35 18.89 10.25 -1.04
CA GLY A 35 18.39 10.14 -2.43
C GLY A 35 16.87 9.94 -2.50
N GLN A 36 16.33 9.09 -1.62
CA GLN A 36 14.89 8.85 -1.52
C GLN A 36 14.13 10.09 -1.02
N LEU A 37 14.68 10.85 -0.06
CA LEU A 37 14.10 12.11 0.37
C LEU A 37 14.02 13.13 -0.78
N GLU A 38 15.06 13.22 -1.61
CA GLU A 38 15.02 14.12 -2.78
C GLU A 38 13.95 13.70 -3.79
N LEU A 39 13.80 12.39 -4.04
CA LEU A 39 12.72 11.88 -4.89
C LEU A 39 11.35 12.26 -4.33
N GLU A 40 11.11 11.99 -3.04
CA GLU A 40 9.82 12.27 -2.39
C GLU A 40 9.48 13.76 -2.39
N ARG A 41 10.49 14.63 -2.17
CA ARG A 41 10.34 16.09 -2.30
C ARG A 41 9.94 16.48 -3.72
N ARG A 42 10.62 15.95 -4.74
CA ARG A 42 10.30 16.22 -6.16
C ARG A 42 8.94 15.69 -6.56
N ARG A 43 8.55 14.52 -6.05
CA ARG A 43 7.22 13.95 -6.29
C ARG A 43 6.14 14.85 -5.72
N ALA A 44 6.35 15.36 -4.51
CA ALA A 44 5.43 16.27 -3.84
C ALA A 44 5.32 17.63 -4.56
N GLU A 45 6.46 18.18 -4.96
CA GLU A 45 6.51 19.46 -5.66
C GLU A 45 6.14 19.36 -7.14
N GLY A 46 6.05 18.18 -7.74
CA GLY A 46 5.85 18.02 -9.17
C GLY A 46 7.01 18.63 -9.96
N THR A 47 8.22 18.14 -9.70
CA THR A 47 9.48 18.52 -10.37
C THR A 47 10.38 17.31 -10.68
N CYS A 48 9.80 16.11 -10.81
CA CYS A 48 10.50 14.90 -11.21
C CYS A 48 10.98 14.97 -12.67
N ALA A 49 10.24 15.63 -13.56
CA ALA A 49 10.59 15.78 -14.97
C ALA A 49 11.87 16.60 -15.21
N GLU A 50 12.31 17.39 -14.23
CA GLU A 50 13.61 18.08 -14.27
C GLU A 50 14.80 17.10 -14.15
N VAL A 51 14.55 15.89 -13.68
CA VAL A 51 15.56 14.83 -13.49
C VAL A 51 15.33 13.67 -14.46
N TYR A 52 14.08 13.21 -14.56
CA TYR A 52 13.69 12.03 -15.32
C TYR A 52 13.10 12.35 -16.71
N GLY A 53 13.12 13.63 -17.11
CA GLY A 53 12.67 14.08 -18.42
C GLY A 53 11.18 13.84 -18.65
N ALA A 54 10.80 13.65 -19.92
CA ALA A 54 9.40 13.52 -20.34
C ALA A 54 8.66 12.38 -19.64
N ALA A 55 9.35 11.30 -19.27
CA ALA A 55 8.76 10.14 -18.61
C ALA A 55 8.12 10.45 -17.24
N ALA A 56 8.55 11.52 -16.57
CA ALA A 56 7.97 11.96 -15.29
C ALA A 56 7.03 13.17 -15.42
N LEU A 57 6.79 13.68 -16.63
CA LEU A 57 5.95 14.86 -16.86
C LEU A 57 4.51 14.62 -16.40
N GLU A 58 3.94 13.45 -16.69
CA GLU A 58 2.56 13.15 -16.32
C GLU A 58 2.34 13.17 -14.80
N TRP A 59 3.30 12.64 -14.03
CA TRP A 59 3.29 12.74 -12.57
C TRP A 59 3.38 14.20 -12.11
N ASP A 60 4.30 14.99 -12.67
CA ASP A 60 4.47 16.39 -12.28
C ASP A 60 3.21 17.21 -12.53
N VAL A 61 2.59 17.04 -13.71
CA VAL A 61 1.33 17.70 -14.07
C VAL A 61 0.22 17.29 -13.10
N PHE A 62 0.10 15.98 -12.82
CA PHE A 62 -0.89 15.47 -11.87
C PHE A 62 -0.66 16.03 -10.46
N ALA A 63 0.55 15.99 -9.91
CA ALA A 63 0.86 16.47 -8.57
C ALA A 63 0.53 17.97 -8.41
N ARG A 64 0.79 18.77 -9.46
CA ARG A 64 0.44 20.19 -9.50
C ARG A 64 -1.07 20.40 -9.58
N ARG A 65 -1.77 19.67 -10.46
CA ARG A 65 -3.24 19.75 -10.64
C ARG A 65 -4.01 19.26 -9.42
N ALA A 66 -3.55 18.19 -8.77
CA ALA A 66 -4.04 17.71 -7.48
C ALA A 66 -3.71 18.65 -6.31
N GLN A 67 -2.89 19.67 -6.55
CA GLN A 67 -2.51 20.69 -5.58
C GLN A 67 -1.99 20.10 -4.26
N LEU A 68 -1.13 19.09 -4.36
CA LEU A 68 -0.58 18.37 -3.20
C LEU A 68 0.14 19.32 -2.23
N VAL A 69 0.98 20.22 -2.77
CA VAL A 69 1.68 21.26 -1.99
C VAL A 69 0.70 22.18 -1.27
N ARG A 70 -0.35 22.65 -1.93
CA ARG A 70 -1.31 23.56 -1.31
C ARG A 70 -2.11 22.86 -0.20
N THR A 71 -2.50 21.61 -0.42
CA THR A 71 -3.14 20.78 0.62
C THR A 71 -2.22 20.63 1.82
N ALA A 72 -0.94 20.33 1.59
CA ALA A 72 0.05 20.21 2.65
C ALA A 72 0.29 21.53 3.42
N GLN A 73 0.34 22.67 2.72
CA GLN A 73 0.47 23.98 3.36
C GLN A 73 -0.74 24.33 4.22
N ARG A 74 -1.95 24.04 3.75
CA ARG A 74 -3.19 24.21 4.53
C ARG A 74 -3.18 23.31 5.77
N ALA A 75 -2.84 22.04 5.59
CA ALA A 75 -2.74 21.08 6.68
C ALA A 75 -1.67 21.48 7.71
N HIS A 76 -0.52 21.97 7.25
CA HIS A 76 0.54 22.46 8.14
C HIS A 76 0.08 23.68 8.95
N ALA A 77 -0.67 24.59 8.32
CA ALA A 77 -1.24 25.75 9.01
C ALA A 77 -2.36 25.39 10.00
N ALA A 78 -2.99 24.22 9.82
CA ALA A 78 -4.04 23.71 10.70
C ALA A 78 -3.50 22.88 11.89
N LEU A 79 -2.23 22.45 11.85
CA LEU A 79 -1.60 21.70 12.95
C LEU A 79 -1.63 22.49 14.27
N SER A 80 -1.71 21.76 15.38
CA SER A 80 -1.46 22.34 16.71
C SER A 80 -0.05 22.95 16.81
N GLY A 81 0.12 23.94 17.70
CA GLY A 81 1.42 24.60 17.88
C GLY A 81 2.56 23.64 18.28
N GLU A 82 2.25 22.59 19.03
CA GLU A 82 3.20 21.55 19.38
C GLU A 82 3.60 20.71 18.15
N SER A 83 2.64 20.29 17.33
CA SER A 83 2.92 19.57 16.09
C SER A 83 3.71 20.42 15.09
N VAL A 84 3.39 21.71 14.93
CA VAL A 84 4.19 22.62 14.09
C VAL A 84 5.65 22.63 14.55
N ALA A 85 5.90 22.72 15.86
CA ALA A 85 7.26 22.67 16.41
C ALA A 85 7.94 21.31 16.17
N PHE A 86 7.21 20.21 16.35
CA PHE A 86 7.72 18.85 16.13
C PHE A 86 8.12 18.59 14.68
N PHE A 87 7.23 18.90 13.73
CA PHE A 87 7.51 18.77 12.29
C PHE A 87 8.64 19.72 11.86
N GLY A 88 8.65 20.95 12.37
CA GLY A 88 9.73 21.92 12.13
C GLY A 88 11.08 21.41 12.60
N ALA A 89 11.19 20.87 13.81
CA ALA A 89 12.43 20.31 14.34
C ALA A 89 12.95 19.13 13.51
N TYR A 90 12.06 18.26 13.01
CA TYR A 90 12.42 17.19 12.09
C TYR A 90 13.01 17.73 10.78
N VAL A 91 12.35 18.72 10.16
CA VAL A 91 12.83 19.38 8.94
C VAL A 91 14.16 20.09 9.15
N GLU A 92 14.36 20.76 10.29
CA GLU A 92 15.68 21.29 10.66
C GLU A 92 16.76 20.21 10.67
N GLY A 93 16.47 19.06 11.28
CA GLY A 93 17.37 17.91 11.32
C GLY A 93 17.73 17.36 9.93
N LEU A 94 16.75 17.28 9.02
CA LEU A 94 17.01 16.94 7.61
C LEU A 94 17.96 17.97 6.97
N ASN A 95 17.63 19.25 7.14
CA ASN A 95 18.33 20.38 6.53
C ASN A 95 19.73 20.67 7.09
N GLU A 96 20.11 20.05 8.19
CA GLU A 96 21.49 20.04 8.71
C GLU A 96 22.40 19.09 7.93
N VAL A 97 21.83 18.06 7.30
CA VAL A 97 22.57 17.01 6.58
C VAL A 97 22.42 17.16 5.07
N LEU A 98 21.24 17.56 4.59
CA LEU A 98 20.98 17.77 3.16
C LEU A 98 21.69 19.00 2.61
N ASP A 99 22.11 18.92 1.35
CA ASP A 99 22.72 20.02 0.62
C ASP A 99 21.77 21.23 0.50
N ARG A 100 22.35 22.43 0.30
CA ARG A 100 21.59 23.68 0.20
C ARG A 100 20.47 23.65 -0.85
N ASP A 101 20.70 22.98 -1.98
CA ASP A 101 19.74 22.91 -3.09
C ASP A 101 18.63 21.87 -2.88
N ARG A 102 18.71 21.10 -1.78
CA ARG A 102 17.79 20.02 -1.41
C ARG A 102 17.09 20.30 -0.09
N ARG A 103 17.05 21.56 0.34
CA ARG A 103 16.43 21.95 1.60
C ARG A 103 14.92 21.76 1.55
N TRP A 104 14.38 21.27 2.66
CA TRP A 104 12.96 21.04 2.88
C TRP A 104 12.32 22.25 3.56
N GLU A 105 11.05 22.47 3.24
CA GLU A 105 10.19 23.42 3.93
C GLU A 105 9.44 22.71 5.07
N ALA A 106 8.93 23.47 6.04
CA ALA A 106 8.23 22.91 7.21
C ALA A 106 6.98 22.07 6.83
N TRP A 107 6.33 22.40 5.70
CA TRP A 107 5.17 21.67 5.18
C TRP A 107 5.54 20.46 4.31
N THR A 108 6.81 20.28 3.90
CA THR A 108 7.21 19.21 2.98
C THR A 108 6.87 17.80 3.50
N PRO A 109 7.05 17.44 4.79
CA PRO A 109 6.61 16.13 5.30
C PRO A 109 5.13 15.82 5.06
N LEU A 110 4.27 16.83 5.15
CA LEU A 110 2.83 16.69 4.91
C LEU A 110 2.54 16.44 3.42
N ALA A 111 3.31 17.06 2.54
CA ALA A 111 3.19 16.83 1.10
C ALA A 111 3.65 15.43 0.72
N VAL A 112 4.73 14.92 1.33
CA VAL A 112 5.17 13.52 1.18
C VAL A 112 4.08 12.56 1.67
N PHE A 113 3.44 12.84 2.81
CA PHE A 113 2.31 12.03 3.26
C PHE A 113 1.17 12.00 2.24
N ALA A 114 0.84 13.14 1.62
CA ALA A 114 -0.17 13.20 0.57
C ALA A 114 0.24 12.40 -0.68
N VAL A 115 1.50 12.47 -1.11
CA VAL A 115 2.04 11.69 -2.24
C VAL A 115 1.91 10.19 -2.01
N GLN A 116 2.24 9.71 -0.81
CA GLN A 116 2.21 8.29 -0.46
C GLN A 116 0.80 7.69 -0.46
N HIS A 117 -0.24 8.55 -0.50
CA HIS A 117 -1.64 8.14 -0.37
C HIS A 117 -2.54 8.59 -1.52
N VAL A 118 -2.20 9.63 -2.29
CA VAL A 118 -3.10 10.20 -3.30
C VAL A 118 -3.51 9.19 -4.36
N LEU A 119 -2.60 8.33 -4.84
CA LEU A 119 -2.93 7.25 -5.77
C LEU A 119 -3.23 5.92 -5.06
N PHE A 120 -3.02 5.84 -3.75
CA PHE A 120 -3.45 4.68 -2.94
C PHE A 120 -4.93 4.78 -2.52
N SER A 121 -5.63 5.80 -3.02
CA SER A 121 -7.01 6.16 -2.74
C SER A 121 -8.01 5.46 -3.67
N GLY A 122 -9.31 5.71 -3.46
CA GLY A 122 -10.37 5.11 -4.25
C GLY A 122 -10.56 5.72 -5.64
N PHE A 123 -10.21 6.99 -5.85
CA PHE A 123 -10.63 7.71 -7.07
C PHE A 123 -10.16 7.09 -8.40
N PRO A 124 -8.94 6.51 -8.55
CA PRO A 124 -8.55 5.91 -9.82
C PRO A 124 -9.42 4.67 -10.16
N SER A 125 -9.85 3.91 -9.15
CA SER A 125 -10.85 2.85 -9.34
C SER A 125 -12.22 3.42 -9.71
N GLN A 126 -12.58 4.61 -9.22
CA GLN A 126 -13.79 5.29 -9.66
C GLN A 126 -13.75 5.75 -11.13
N LEU A 127 -12.57 6.10 -11.66
CA LEU A 127 -12.37 6.41 -13.08
C LEU A 127 -12.57 5.15 -13.93
N TRP A 128 -11.94 4.04 -13.54
CA TRP A 128 -12.18 2.73 -14.18
C TRP A 128 -13.68 2.38 -14.23
N ARG A 129 -14.39 2.51 -13.11
CA ARG A 129 -15.83 2.21 -13.06
C ARG A 129 -16.65 3.10 -14.00
N ARG A 130 -16.28 4.38 -14.14
CA ARG A 130 -16.92 5.29 -15.11
C ARG A 130 -16.65 4.88 -16.54
N HIS A 131 -15.41 4.52 -16.84
CA HIS A 131 -15.02 4.01 -18.17
C HIS A 131 -15.80 2.74 -18.53
N LEU A 132 -15.89 1.77 -17.62
CA LEU A 132 -16.70 0.57 -17.80
C LEU A 132 -18.21 0.89 -17.94
N ALA A 133 -18.73 1.82 -17.13
CA ALA A 133 -20.15 2.21 -17.18
C ALA A 133 -20.53 3.00 -18.45
N ALA A 134 -19.55 3.64 -19.10
CA ALA A 134 -19.75 4.36 -20.36
C ALA A 134 -19.59 3.45 -21.60
N SER A 135 -19.19 2.18 -21.43
CA SER A 135 -18.99 1.24 -22.53
C SER A 135 -20.20 0.34 -22.77
N ALA A 136 -20.13 -0.48 -23.82
CA ALA A 136 -21.13 -1.53 -24.08
C ALA A 136 -21.19 -2.59 -22.95
N ALA A 137 -20.21 -2.63 -22.05
CA ALA A 137 -20.14 -3.57 -20.94
C ALA A 137 -20.72 -3.04 -19.61
N ALA A 138 -21.45 -1.92 -19.63
CA ALA A 138 -22.01 -1.30 -18.43
C ALA A 138 -22.85 -2.25 -17.55
N GLU A 139 -23.59 -3.19 -18.16
CA GLU A 139 -24.40 -4.18 -17.43
C GLU A 139 -23.56 -5.11 -16.55
N TRP A 140 -22.28 -5.31 -16.88
CA TRP A 140 -21.36 -6.21 -16.18
C TRP A 140 -20.61 -5.55 -15.03
N LEU A 141 -20.80 -4.23 -14.81
CA LEU A 141 -20.20 -3.50 -13.71
C LEU A 141 -20.32 -4.20 -12.34
N PRO A 142 -21.45 -4.85 -11.96
CA PRO A 142 -21.54 -5.58 -10.69
C PRO A 142 -20.51 -6.70 -10.53
N LEU A 143 -20.05 -7.32 -11.61
CA LEU A 143 -19.04 -8.40 -11.56
C LEU A 143 -17.62 -7.87 -11.31
N PHE A 144 -17.38 -6.58 -11.60
CA PHE A 144 -16.11 -5.89 -11.39
C PHE A 144 -16.05 -5.05 -10.10
N ARG A 145 -17.05 -5.17 -9.22
CA ARG A 145 -17.10 -4.42 -7.95
C ARG A 145 -16.09 -4.96 -6.94
N HIS A 146 -14.90 -4.39 -6.97
CA HIS A 146 -13.86 -4.55 -5.97
C HIS A 146 -13.04 -3.24 -5.93
N GLU A 147 -12.83 -2.71 -4.73
CA GLU A 147 -12.02 -1.51 -4.51
C GLU A 147 -10.63 -1.91 -4.04
N GLY A 148 -9.64 -1.35 -4.72
CA GLY A 148 -8.23 -1.60 -4.46
C GLY A 148 -7.42 -1.48 -5.74
N LEU A 149 -6.22 -0.91 -5.61
CA LEU A 149 -5.09 -1.26 -6.47
C LEU A 149 -4.91 -2.80 -6.49
N PRO A 150 -4.18 -3.39 -7.44
CA PRO A 150 -3.39 -4.55 -7.09
C PRO A 150 -2.55 -4.11 -5.88
N GLY A 151 -2.94 -4.52 -4.66
CA GLY A 151 -2.34 -4.12 -3.38
C GLY A 151 -3.27 -4.33 -2.20
N GLY A 152 -2.73 -4.59 -1.01
CA GLY A 152 -3.49 -5.00 0.16
C GLY A 152 -2.64 -4.92 1.43
N SER A 153 -3.13 -5.44 2.54
CA SER A 153 -2.33 -5.65 3.75
C SER A 153 -2.95 -6.81 4.50
N ASN A 154 -2.18 -7.57 5.27
CA ASN A 154 -2.75 -8.34 6.36
C ASN A 154 -2.36 -7.73 7.70
N ALA A 155 -3.26 -7.85 8.67
CA ALA A 155 -2.92 -7.69 10.07
C ALA A 155 -3.83 -8.57 10.92
N PHE A 156 -3.31 -9.05 12.05
CA PHE A 156 -4.10 -9.70 13.08
C PHE A 156 -3.59 -9.34 14.47
N VAL A 157 -4.48 -9.46 15.44
CA VAL A 157 -4.18 -9.28 16.87
C VAL A 157 -4.71 -10.47 17.65
N VAL A 158 -3.93 -10.92 18.62
CA VAL A 158 -4.26 -12.05 19.51
C VAL A 158 -4.13 -11.61 20.96
N ALA A 159 -5.17 -11.82 21.76
CA ALA A 159 -5.20 -11.50 23.17
C ALA A 159 -4.20 -12.34 23.97
N GLY A 160 -3.69 -11.78 25.07
CA GLY A 160 -2.67 -12.43 25.90
C GLY A 160 -3.08 -13.80 26.47
N SER A 161 -4.39 -14.04 26.66
CA SER A 161 -4.92 -15.35 27.07
C SER A 161 -4.67 -16.48 26.06
N ARG A 162 -4.27 -16.13 24.83
CA ARG A 162 -4.06 -17.04 23.69
C ARG A 162 -2.63 -17.00 23.16
N THR A 163 -1.73 -16.21 23.75
CA THR A 163 -0.32 -16.11 23.35
C THR A 163 0.60 -16.86 24.31
N ALA A 164 1.77 -17.29 23.83
CA ALA A 164 2.76 -17.97 24.65
C ALA A 164 3.36 -17.09 25.75
N SER A 165 3.41 -15.77 25.52
CA SER A 165 3.95 -14.79 26.46
C SER A 165 2.96 -14.36 27.54
N GLY A 166 1.67 -14.68 27.38
CA GLY A 166 0.60 -14.21 28.27
C GLY A 166 0.18 -12.75 28.04
N LEU A 167 0.81 -12.04 27.10
CA LEU A 167 0.49 -10.67 26.73
C LEU A 167 0.07 -10.57 25.26
N PRO A 168 -0.75 -9.56 24.88
CA PRO A 168 -1.21 -9.45 23.51
C PRO A 168 -0.07 -9.31 22.49
N LEU A 169 -0.35 -9.79 21.28
CA LEU A 169 0.55 -9.76 20.13
C LEU A 169 -0.20 -9.24 18.92
N ILE A 170 0.43 -8.31 18.19
CA ILE A 170 -0.06 -7.79 16.91
C ILE A 170 0.93 -8.18 15.82
N ALA A 171 0.45 -8.71 14.70
CA ALA A 171 1.29 -9.03 13.55
C ALA A 171 0.66 -8.50 12.27
N GLY A 172 1.49 -8.16 11.28
CA GLY A 172 1.02 -7.72 9.98
C GLY A 172 2.11 -7.56 8.94
N ASP A 173 1.66 -7.42 7.69
CA ASP A 173 2.49 -7.26 6.52
C ASP A 173 1.78 -6.39 5.45
N PRO A 174 2.03 -5.06 5.42
CA PRO A 174 1.44 -4.20 4.40
C PRO A 174 1.98 -4.57 3.01
N HIS A 175 1.10 -4.69 2.01
CA HIS A 175 1.47 -5.02 0.63
C HIS A 175 1.41 -3.79 -0.28
N ARG A 176 2.59 -3.33 -0.71
CA ARG A 176 2.76 -2.18 -1.62
C ARG A 176 3.76 -2.53 -2.70
N ILE A 177 3.90 -1.63 -3.68
CA ILE A 177 5.01 -1.69 -4.64
C ILE A 177 6.31 -1.79 -3.84
N ILE A 178 7.16 -2.75 -4.22
CA ILE A 178 8.45 -2.95 -3.58
C ILE A 178 9.42 -1.96 -4.22
N GLU A 179 9.75 -0.90 -3.50
CA GLU A 179 10.66 0.15 -3.96
C GLU A 179 12.08 -0.11 -3.48
N ALA A 180 13.06 0.35 -4.26
CA ALA A 180 14.47 0.38 -3.89
C ALA A 180 14.97 1.83 -3.87
N PRO A 181 15.14 2.46 -2.69
CA PRO A 181 14.98 1.86 -1.35
C PRO A 181 13.52 1.68 -0.91
N ASN A 182 13.28 0.85 0.11
CA ASN A 182 11.92 0.50 0.57
C ASN A 182 11.12 1.74 1.05
N CYS A 183 9.80 1.72 0.86
CA CYS A 183 8.93 2.85 1.22
C CYS A 183 8.77 3.05 2.73
N TYR A 184 9.10 2.06 3.57
CA TYR A 184 9.18 2.20 5.01
C TYR A 184 10.61 2.08 5.52
N ALA A 185 10.97 2.94 6.48
CA ALA A 185 12.17 2.86 7.29
C ALA A 185 11.82 2.41 8.72
N GLN A 186 12.61 1.48 9.26
CA GLN A 186 12.53 1.09 10.67
C GLN A 186 13.20 2.15 11.54
N VAL A 187 12.60 2.48 12.68
CA VAL A 187 13.15 3.44 13.64
C VAL A 187 12.79 3.04 15.08
N ARG A 188 13.64 3.43 16.03
CA ARG A 188 13.30 3.51 17.46
C ARG A 188 13.53 4.93 17.96
N LEU A 189 12.53 5.51 18.60
CA LEU A 189 12.50 6.90 19.05
C LEU A 189 12.29 6.93 20.57
N VAL A 190 13.25 7.49 21.29
CA VAL A 190 13.27 7.53 22.77
C VAL A 190 13.40 8.97 23.26
N CYS A 191 12.42 9.42 24.03
CA CYS A 191 12.50 10.66 24.82
C CYS A 191 12.76 10.32 26.29
N THR A 192 13.81 10.91 26.86
CA THR A 192 14.21 10.70 28.25
C THR A 192 13.78 11.83 29.20
N ASP A 193 12.96 12.79 28.73
CA ASP A 193 12.35 13.79 29.61
C ASP A 193 11.45 13.09 30.64
N PRO A 194 11.69 13.20 31.96
CA PRO A 194 10.82 12.58 32.95
C PRO A 194 9.36 13.04 32.88
N ALA A 195 9.10 14.24 32.38
CA ALA A 195 7.75 14.79 32.24
C ALA A 195 7.05 14.40 30.93
N ASP A 196 7.82 13.94 29.93
CA ASP A 196 7.33 13.63 28.57
C ASP A 196 8.10 12.46 27.94
N SER A 197 8.35 11.42 28.74
CA SER A 197 9.14 10.28 28.30
C SER A 197 8.36 9.45 27.28
N PHE A 198 9.06 8.75 26.39
CA PHE A 198 8.49 7.69 25.56
C PHE A 198 9.60 6.81 24.95
N ASP A 199 9.25 5.59 24.57
CA ASP A 199 10.11 4.65 23.84
C ASP A 199 9.25 3.91 22.83
N VAL A 200 9.37 4.29 21.56
CA VAL A 200 8.52 3.78 20.49
C VAL A 200 9.39 3.22 19.37
N ALA A 201 9.11 1.99 18.97
CA ALA A 201 9.75 1.37 17.82
C ALA A 201 8.69 0.98 16.78
N GLY A 202 8.98 1.29 15.52
CA GLY A 202 8.03 1.05 14.44
C GLY A 202 8.59 1.47 13.08
N PHE A 203 7.67 1.74 12.16
CA PHE A 203 7.98 2.13 10.80
C PHE A 203 7.54 3.58 10.53
N THR A 204 8.35 4.30 9.76
CA THR A 204 8.01 5.62 9.23
C THR A 204 8.21 5.66 7.72
N PHE A 205 7.43 6.47 7.02
CA PHE A 205 7.78 6.85 5.65
C PHE A 205 9.01 7.77 5.67
N PRO A 206 10.02 7.54 4.81
CA PRO A 206 11.10 8.49 4.60
C PRO A 206 10.54 9.87 4.25
N GLY A 207 10.83 10.87 5.09
CA GLY A 207 10.28 12.23 4.95
C GLY A 207 9.23 12.60 6.00
N LEU A 208 8.76 11.66 6.82
CA LEU A 208 7.82 11.91 7.90
C LEU A 208 8.44 11.65 9.29
N PRO A 209 8.20 12.54 10.28
CA PRO A 209 8.61 12.29 11.66
C PRO A 209 7.66 11.33 12.39
N GLY A 210 8.13 10.77 13.50
CA GLY A 210 7.38 9.82 14.32
C GLY A 210 7.19 8.46 13.64
N VAL A 211 6.13 7.75 14.03
CA VAL A 211 5.70 6.46 13.46
C VAL A 211 4.17 6.48 13.30
N GLN A 212 3.68 6.34 12.07
CA GLN A 212 2.27 6.67 11.77
C GLN A 212 1.37 5.43 11.78
N HIS A 213 1.88 4.28 11.32
CA HIS A 213 1.03 3.15 10.92
C HIS A 213 1.21 1.88 11.73
N PHE A 214 2.46 1.53 12.07
CA PHE A 214 2.77 0.28 12.76
C PHE A 214 3.89 0.52 13.76
N ALA A 215 3.59 0.36 15.04
CA ALA A 215 4.57 0.50 16.09
C ALA A 215 4.13 -0.16 17.39
N HIS A 216 5.06 -0.24 18.34
CA HIS A 216 4.76 -0.47 19.74
C HIS A 216 5.50 0.53 20.62
N ALA A 217 4.84 0.94 21.71
CA ALA A 217 5.32 1.91 22.70
C ALA A 217 5.58 1.24 24.07
N GLY A 218 6.01 -0.02 24.03
CA GLY A 218 6.21 -0.87 25.21
C GLY A 218 4.90 -1.42 25.81
N GLU A 219 3.99 -0.52 26.20
CA GLU A 219 2.73 -0.88 26.87
C GLU A 219 1.57 -1.14 25.90
N VAL A 220 1.66 -0.61 24.69
CA VAL A 220 0.63 -0.69 23.65
C VAL A 220 1.30 -0.91 22.30
N ALA A 221 0.61 -1.63 21.41
CA ALA A 221 0.98 -1.80 20.02
C ALA A 221 -0.21 -1.50 19.12
N TRP A 222 0.06 -1.04 17.89
CA TRP A 222 -0.96 -0.83 16.88
C TRP A 222 -0.47 -1.17 15.48
N ALA A 223 -1.43 -1.48 14.63
CA ALA A 223 -1.24 -1.76 13.23
C ALA A 223 -2.46 -1.28 12.43
N ILE A 224 -2.24 -0.89 11.18
CA ILE A 224 -3.33 -0.57 10.27
C ILE A 224 -3.44 -1.52 9.08
N THR A 225 -4.61 -1.60 8.46
CA THR A 225 -4.76 -1.97 7.06
C THR A 225 -5.69 -0.96 6.39
N ASN A 226 -5.63 -0.81 5.06
CA ASN A 226 -6.59 0.04 4.36
C ASN A 226 -8.03 -0.48 4.60
N ALA A 227 -8.95 0.40 5.00
CA ALA A 227 -10.35 0.06 5.24
C ALA A 227 -11.16 -0.13 3.96
N VAL A 228 -10.62 0.32 2.82
CA VAL A 228 -11.31 0.34 1.52
C VAL A 228 -12.63 1.13 1.64
N ALA A 229 -12.55 2.28 2.30
CA ALA A 229 -13.70 3.16 2.42
C ALA A 229 -13.87 3.95 1.12
N ASP A 230 -15.13 4.21 0.77
CA ASP A 230 -15.51 5.15 -0.27
C ASP A 230 -15.38 6.58 0.30
N ASP A 231 -14.15 7.07 0.44
CA ASP A 231 -13.84 8.31 1.16
C ASP A 231 -13.69 9.55 0.27
N GLU A 232 -13.69 9.36 -1.05
CA GLU A 232 -13.50 10.42 -2.04
C GLU A 232 -14.61 10.46 -3.07
N ASP A 233 -14.81 11.62 -3.71
CA ASP A 233 -15.73 11.78 -4.83
C ASP A 233 -14.99 12.40 -6.03
N ILE A 234 -15.13 11.81 -7.21
CA ILE A 234 -14.70 12.42 -8.48
C ILE A 234 -15.90 12.89 -9.30
N ARG A 235 -15.84 14.10 -9.89
CA ARG A 235 -16.95 14.68 -10.68
C ARG A 235 -16.48 15.26 -12.01
N PRO A 236 -17.19 15.01 -13.12
CA PRO A 236 -17.00 15.76 -14.35
C PRO A 236 -17.13 17.26 -14.08
N VAL A 237 -16.33 18.06 -14.78
CA VAL A 237 -16.25 19.52 -14.64
C VAL A 237 -16.64 20.15 -15.97
N VAL A 238 -17.54 21.13 -15.93
CA VAL A 238 -17.78 22.04 -17.06
C VAL A 238 -17.14 23.40 -16.78
N ALA A 239 -16.86 24.19 -17.83
CA ALA A 239 -16.12 25.45 -17.70
C ALA A 239 -16.72 26.43 -16.66
N GLY A 240 -18.04 26.43 -16.50
CA GLY A 240 -18.77 27.27 -15.53
C GLY A 240 -18.61 26.87 -14.07
N ASP A 241 -18.12 25.67 -13.76
CA ASP A 241 -17.93 25.18 -12.39
C ASP A 241 -16.64 25.70 -11.73
N MET A 242 -15.75 26.30 -12.53
CA MET A 242 -14.42 26.70 -12.07
C MET A 242 -14.48 27.99 -11.26
N VAL A 243 -14.06 27.93 -10.00
CA VAL A 243 -14.03 29.07 -9.07
C VAL A 243 -12.66 29.71 -8.97
N ARG A 244 -11.60 29.00 -9.34
CA ARG A 244 -10.23 29.51 -9.42
C ARG A 244 -9.51 28.88 -10.59
N ARG A 245 -8.71 29.70 -11.28
CA ARG A 245 -7.78 29.29 -12.34
C ARG A 245 -6.46 30.01 -12.15
N GLU A 246 -5.37 29.28 -12.33
CA GLU A 246 -4.01 29.78 -12.22
C GLU A 246 -3.13 29.07 -13.25
N ARG A 247 -2.20 29.79 -13.88
CA ARG A 247 -1.18 29.17 -14.73
C ARG A 247 0.11 29.01 -13.93
N THR A 248 0.72 27.84 -14.07
CA THR A 248 2.06 27.55 -13.54
C THR A 248 2.89 26.85 -14.60
N THR A 249 4.20 26.77 -14.38
CA THR A 249 5.13 26.13 -15.30
C THR A 249 5.71 24.85 -14.67
N VAL A 250 5.73 23.77 -15.44
CA VAL A 250 6.53 22.56 -15.17
C VAL A 250 7.76 22.62 -16.07
N ARG A 251 8.91 22.15 -15.57
CA ARG A 251 10.16 22.12 -16.33
C ARG A 251 10.54 20.68 -16.63
N VAL A 252 10.88 20.41 -17.89
CA VAL A 252 11.21 19.06 -18.39
C VAL A 252 12.63 19.03 -18.91
N ARG A 253 13.44 18.10 -18.40
CA ARG A 253 14.79 17.82 -18.90
C ARG A 253 14.71 17.23 -20.30
N GLN A 254 15.41 17.86 -21.24
CA GLN A 254 15.60 17.37 -22.59
C GLN A 254 16.88 16.55 -22.69
N ASP A 255 17.03 15.78 -23.77
CA ASP A 255 18.21 14.93 -24.02
C ASP A 255 19.51 15.73 -24.13
N ASP A 256 19.45 17.00 -24.55
CA ASP A 256 20.60 17.91 -24.62
C ASP A 256 20.97 18.54 -23.25
N GLY A 257 20.26 18.16 -22.19
CA GLY A 257 20.44 18.66 -20.83
C GLY A 257 19.70 19.97 -20.52
N SER A 258 19.09 20.62 -21.51
CA SER A 258 18.30 21.84 -21.31
C SER A 258 16.99 21.56 -20.56
N LEU A 259 16.38 22.62 -20.02
CA LEU A 259 15.07 22.56 -19.38
C LEU A 259 14.05 23.28 -20.26
N GLN A 260 13.07 22.54 -20.77
CA GLN A 260 11.91 23.10 -21.46
C GLN A 260 10.85 23.49 -20.44
N ALA A 261 10.35 24.72 -20.53
CA ALA A 261 9.20 25.19 -19.76
C ALA A 261 7.89 24.79 -20.46
N ILE A 262 6.99 24.15 -19.72
CA ILE A 262 5.64 23.78 -20.17
C ILE A 262 4.64 24.44 -19.21
N ASP A 263 3.80 25.32 -19.75
CA ASP A 263 2.76 25.97 -18.96
C ASP A 263 1.53 25.06 -18.84
N ILE A 264 1.03 24.92 -17.62
CA ILE A 264 -0.18 24.17 -17.30
C ILE A 264 -1.16 25.06 -16.55
N GLU A 265 -2.45 24.77 -16.68
CA GLU A 265 -3.50 25.36 -15.87
C GLU A 265 -3.76 24.50 -14.62
N LEU A 266 -3.87 25.18 -13.48
CA LEU A 266 -4.42 24.66 -12.24
C LEU A 266 -5.82 25.25 -12.07
N ALA A 267 -6.82 24.41 -11.85
CA ALA A 267 -8.19 24.84 -11.65
C ALA A 267 -8.79 24.22 -10.37
N GLU A 268 -9.75 24.93 -9.78
CA GLU A 268 -10.58 24.45 -8.68
C GLU A 268 -12.05 24.66 -9.00
N THR A 269 -12.87 23.75 -8.52
CA THR A 269 -14.32 23.91 -8.37
C THR A 269 -14.66 24.00 -6.89
N ASP A 270 -15.93 24.26 -6.56
CA ASP A 270 -16.42 24.15 -5.17
C ASP A 270 -16.26 22.72 -4.59
N HIS A 271 -16.10 21.72 -5.45
CA HIS A 271 -15.88 20.32 -5.06
C HIS A 271 -14.42 20.07 -4.69
N GLY A 272 -13.47 20.63 -5.42
CA GLY A 272 -12.04 20.50 -5.15
C GLY A 272 -11.16 20.77 -6.37
N PRO A 273 -9.86 20.43 -6.30
CA PRO A 273 -8.94 20.60 -7.41
C PRO A 273 -9.39 19.79 -8.64
N VAL A 274 -9.22 20.36 -9.82
CA VAL A 274 -9.35 19.66 -11.10
C VAL A 274 -8.08 18.85 -11.33
N VAL A 275 -8.16 17.53 -11.18
CA VAL A 275 -7.02 16.60 -11.19
C VAL A 275 -6.73 16.03 -12.58
N LEU A 276 -7.75 15.97 -13.43
CA LEU A 276 -7.66 15.58 -14.82
C LEU A 276 -8.24 16.68 -15.69
N HIS A 277 -7.53 17.04 -16.74
CA HIS A 277 -7.97 18.01 -17.73
C HIS A 277 -7.67 17.44 -19.10
N ASP A 278 -8.73 17.23 -19.88
CA ASP A 278 -8.63 16.87 -21.28
C ASP A 278 -8.82 18.15 -22.09
N ALA A 279 -7.73 18.88 -22.29
CA ALA A 279 -7.70 19.91 -23.32
C ALA A 279 -7.02 19.26 -24.52
N GLY A 280 -7.68 19.31 -25.68
CA GLY A 280 -6.97 19.12 -26.95
C GLY A 280 -5.78 20.07 -27.03
N GLU A 281 -4.82 19.76 -27.90
CA GLU A 281 -3.52 20.47 -28.03
C GLU A 281 -3.65 22.01 -28.19
N ASP A 282 -4.83 22.52 -28.56
CA ASP A 282 -5.09 23.95 -28.80
C ASP A 282 -5.90 24.67 -27.71
N GLY A 283 -6.26 24.01 -26.59
CA GLY A 283 -6.97 24.65 -25.48
C GLY A 283 -8.42 25.05 -25.78
N GLU A 284 -8.99 24.57 -26.88
CA GLU A 284 -10.44 24.54 -27.11
C GLU A 284 -11.02 23.27 -26.46
N ASP A 285 -12.23 23.39 -25.88
CA ASP A 285 -13.00 22.26 -25.40
C ASP A 285 -13.11 21.26 -26.57
N GLY A 286 -12.52 20.06 -26.42
CA GLY A 286 -12.58 19.06 -27.48
C GLY A 286 -14.02 18.76 -27.86
N GLU A 287 -14.34 18.80 -29.17
CA GLU A 287 -15.67 18.52 -29.73
C GLU A 287 -16.21 17.12 -29.33
N ASP A 288 -15.36 16.25 -28.77
CA ASP A 288 -15.68 14.85 -28.40
C ASP A 288 -15.93 14.59 -26.89
N GLY A 289 -16.19 15.61 -26.07
CA GLY A 289 -16.80 15.41 -24.75
C GLY A 289 -15.93 14.69 -23.71
N ALA A 290 -14.62 14.87 -23.77
CA ALA A 290 -13.71 14.28 -22.81
C ALA A 290 -13.70 15.06 -21.48
N ALA A 291 -14.11 14.39 -20.40
CA ALA A 291 -14.46 15.05 -19.15
C ALA A 291 -13.21 15.41 -18.32
N SER A 292 -13.00 16.71 -18.08
CA SER A 292 -12.17 17.16 -16.95
C SER A 292 -12.81 16.66 -15.65
N TYR A 293 -11.99 16.30 -14.65
CA TYR A 293 -12.49 15.78 -13.37
C TYR A 293 -11.96 16.54 -12.17
N SER A 294 -12.86 16.90 -11.25
CA SER A 294 -12.51 17.44 -9.93
C SER A 294 -12.56 16.34 -8.87
N LEU A 295 -11.57 16.36 -7.97
CA LEU A 295 -11.46 15.43 -6.85
C LEU A 295 -11.83 16.14 -5.54
N ARG A 296 -12.78 15.57 -4.81
CA ARG A 296 -13.07 15.96 -3.43
C ARG A 296 -12.63 14.85 -2.50
N SER A 297 -11.65 15.17 -1.67
CA SER A 297 -11.14 14.29 -0.63
C SER A 297 -11.35 14.90 0.75
N PRO A 298 -11.34 14.09 1.82
CA PRO A 298 -11.43 14.59 3.19
C PRO A 298 -10.32 15.60 3.50
N SER A 299 -9.11 15.31 3.03
CA SER A 299 -7.94 16.17 3.21
C SER A 299 -8.10 17.55 2.58
N TRP A 300 -8.71 17.63 1.39
CA TRP A 300 -9.00 18.91 0.75
C TRP A 300 -10.10 19.68 1.47
N VAL A 301 -11.20 19.01 1.80
CA VAL A 301 -12.38 19.63 2.43
C VAL A 301 -12.02 20.19 3.82
N LEU A 302 -11.30 19.41 4.63
CA LEU A 302 -10.90 19.81 5.97
C LEU A 302 -9.67 20.73 5.96
N GLY A 303 -8.82 20.64 4.93
CA GLY A 303 -7.53 21.30 4.93
C GLY A 303 -6.60 20.75 6.00
N ASP A 304 -6.72 19.45 6.30
CA ASP A 304 -6.03 18.73 7.36
C ASP A 304 -5.76 17.29 6.89
N LEU A 305 -4.62 16.73 7.29
CA LEU A 305 -4.23 15.34 7.02
C LEU A 305 -4.37 14.44 8.26
N GLY A 306 -4.67 15.02 9.42
CA GLY A 306 -4.78 14.33 10.70
C GLY A 306 -3.43 14.00 11.34
N LEU A 307 -2.36 14.69 10.94
CA LEU A 307 -1.00 14.41 11.43
C LEU A 307 -0.71 14.96 12.83
N ASP A 308 -1.64 15.69 13.44
CA ASP A 308 -1.63 15.96 14.88
C ASP A 308 -1.69 14.66 15.71
N ALA A 309 -2.16 13.55 15.14
CA ALA A 309 -2.13 12.24 15.78
C ALA A 309 -0.70 11.73 16.04
N VAL A 310 0.30 12.15 15.26
CA VAL A 310 1.65 11.56 15.31
C VAL A 310 2.34 11.84 16.65
N VAL A 311 2.19 13.04 17.20
CA VAL A 311 2.79 13.40 18.50
C VAL A 311 2.14 12.59 19.62
N ASP A 312 0.82 12.43 19.60
CA ASP A 312 0.11 11.61 20.59
C ASP A 312 0.51 10.15 20.52
N LEU A 313 0.65 9.60 19.31
CA LEU A 313 1.04 8.20 19.12
C LEU A 313 2.40 7.88 19.77
N LEU A 314 3.33 8.83 19.77
CA LEU A 314 4.62 8.67 20.47
C LEU A 314 4.43 8.55 21.99
N ARG A 315 3.41 9.21 22.54
CA ARG A 315 3.12 9.27 23.99
C ARG A 315 2.16 8.18 24.47
N SER A 316 1.56 7.41 23.57
CA SER A 316 0.59 6.38 23.92
C SER A 316 1.12 5.36 24.93
N ARG A 317 0.26 4.98 25.88
CA ARG A 317 0.51 3.93 26.91
C ARG A 317 -0.58 2.88 26.98
N SER A 318 -1.73 3.17 26.39
CA SER A 318 -2.90 2.30 26.37
C SER A 318 -3.54 2.26 24.99
N ALA A 319 -4.42 1.28 24.77
CA ALA A 319 -5.24 1.23 23.57
C ALA A 319 -6.13 2.48 23.44
N ASP A 320 -6.62 3.02 24.57
CA ASP A 320 -7.42 4.24 24.60
C ASP A 320 -6.62 5.45 24.08
N ASP A 321 -5.35 5.61 24.48
CA ASP A 321 -4.49 6.69 23.98
C ASP A 321 -4.31 6.61 22.45
N VAL A 322 -4.04 5.41 21.94
CA VAL A 322 -3.90 5.19 20.49
C VAL A 322 -5.20 5.51 19.77
N THR A 323 -6.34 5.04 20.27
CA THR A 323 -7.62 5.33 19.63
C THR A 323 -8.00 6.82 19.71
N ALA A 324 -7.64 7.52 20.78
CA ALA A 324 -7.81 8.95 20.92
C ALA A 324 -6.95 9.72 19.92
N ALA A 325 -5.69 9.33 19.75
CA ALA A 325 -4.79 9.90 18.73
C ALA A 325 -5.39 9.75 17.33
N PHE A 326 -5.85 8.56 16.97
CA PHE A 326 -6.51 8.31 15.68
C PHE A 326 -7.88 9.00 15.54
N GLY A 327 -8.46 9.55 16.60
CA GLY A 327 -9.65 10.42 16.49
C GLY A 327 -9.40 11.69 15.66
N ARG A 328 -8.15 12.16 15.62
CA ARG A 328 -7.70 13.28 14.78
C ARG A 328 -7.36 12.88 13.34
N TRP A 329 -7.28 11.57 13.05
CA TRP A 329 -6.88 11.08 11.74
C TRP A 329 -7.91 11.44 10.67
N VAL A 330 -7.44 11.97 9.52
CA VAL A 330 -8.30 12.35 8.40
C VAL A 330 -8.33 11.26 7.33
N GLY A 331 -7.18 10.91 6.76
CA GLY A 331 -7.09 9.90 5.72
C GLY A 331 -5.65 9.42 5.56
N PRO A 332 -5.41 8.25 4.95
CA PRO A 332 -6.40 7.32 4.41
C PRO A 332 -7.27 6.68 5.49
N VAL A 333 -8.48 6.25 5.16
CA VAL A 333 -9.35 5.53 6.10
C VAL A 333 -8.81 4.11 6.30
N ASN A 334 -8.56 3.76 7.56
CA ASN A 334 -7.85 2.55 7.94
C ASN A 334 -8.67 1.69 8.91
N ASN A 335 -8.52 0.38 8.79
CA ASN A 335 -8.75 -0.55 9.89
C ASN A 335 -7.58 -0.39 10.86
N LEU A 336 -7.85 -0.03 12.11
CA LEU A 336 -6.89 0.00 13.22
C LEU A 336 -7.06 -1.26 14.06
N LEU A 337 -6.00 -2.05 14.19
CA LEU A 337 -5.85 -3.04 15.25
C LEU A 337 -5.00 -2.44 16.37
N VAL A 338 -5.46 -2.55 17.60
CA VAL A 338 -4.74 -2.04 18.78
C VAL A 338 -4.87 -3.03 19.93
N ALA A 339 -3.78 -3.17 20.70
CA ALA A 339 -3.79 -3.93 21.93
C ALA A 339 -2.79 -3.37 22.94
N ASP A 340 -3.10 -3.55 24.23
CA ASP A 340 -2.26 -3.11 25.34
C ASP A 340 -2.04 -4.19 26.40
N ARG A 341 -1.09 -3.95 27.31
CA ARG A 341 -0.75 -4.86 28.41
C ARG A 341 -1.86 -4.99 29.46
N GLY A 342 -2.84 -4.07 29.45
CA GLY A 342 -4.07 -4.19 30.24
C GLY A 342 -5.02 -5.26 29.72
N GLY A 343 -4.77 -5.81 28.53
CA GLY A 343 -5.56 -6.86 27.91
C GLY A 343 -6.61 -6.34 26.93
N VAL A 344 -6.61 -5.04 26.62
CA VAL A 344 -7.50 -4.51 25.57
C VAL A 344 -7.05 -5.06 24.22
N VAL A 345 -8.02 -5.52 23.42
CA VAL A 345 -7.84 -5.92 22.02
C VAL A 345 -9.02 -5.40 21.22
N GLU A 346 -8.73 -4.53 20.25
CA GLU A 346 -9.76 -3.84 19.48
C GLU A 346 -9.39 -3.76 18.00
N HIS A 347 -10.43 -3.87 17.17
CA HIS A 347 -10.43 -3.48 15.77
C HIS A 347 -11.44 -2.36 15.58
N ARG A 348 -11.03 -1.23 15.00
CA ARG A 348 -11.96 -0.17 14.61
C ARG A 348 -11.56 0.50 13.31
N VAL A 349 -12.52 1.10 12.63
CA VAL A 349 -12.25 1.96 11.47
C VAL A 349 -11.94 3.37 11.95
N VAL A 350 -10.86 3.96 11.43
CA VAL A 350 -10.38 5.31 11.75
C VAL A 350 -10.16 6.12 10.47
N GLY A 351 -10.35 7.43 10.55
CA GLY A 351 -10.34 8.34 9.39
C GLY A 351 -11.70 9.02 9.18
N ARG A 352 -11.81 9.80 8.11
CA ARG A 352 -12.99 10.61 7.80
C ARG A 352 -13.72 10.02 6.59
N VAL A 353 -14.87 9.40 6.86
CA VAL A 353 -15.73 8.81 5.84
C VAL A 353 -16.91 9.73 5.54
N PRO A 354 -17.14 10.14 4.28
CA PRO A 354 -18.31 10.91 3.89
C PRO A 354 -19.62 10.17 4.15
N GLN A 355 -20.56 10.84 4.83
CA GLN A 355 -21.95 10.39 4.86
C GLN A 355 -22.63 10.76 3.55
N ARG A 356 -23.29 9.79 2.92
CA ARG A 356 -24.00 9.97 1.65
C ARG A 356 -25.51 9.75 1.79
N ASP A 357 -26.30 10.56 1.09
CA ASP A 357 -27.75 10.37 0.99
C ASP A 357 -28.10 9.31 -0.08
N ALA A 358 -29.41 9.11 -0.33
CA ALA A 358 -29.91 8.16 -1.32
C ALA A 358 -29.43 8.47 -2.74
N ASP A 359 -29.16 9.75 -3.05
CA ASP A 359 -28.63 10.22 -4.33
C ASP A 359 -27.10 10.17 -4.38
N ARG A 360 -26.47 9.53 -3.37
CA ARG A 360 -25.01 9.40 -3.22
C ARG A 360 -24.30 10.74 -3.05
N ARG A 361 -25.01 11.80 -2.65
CA ARG A 361 -24.39 13.11 -2.38
C ARG A 361 -23.77 13.10 -0.99
N TRP A 362 -22.55 13.61 -0.90
CA TRP A 362 -21.86 13.86 0.37
C TRP A 362 -22.57 14.97 1.16
N THR A 363 -23.17 14.60 2.30
CA THR A 363 -23.97 15.48 3.19
C THR A 363 -23.36 15.71 4.58
N GLY A 364 -22.40 14.89 5.00
CA GLY A 364 -21.75 15.02 6.31
C GLY A 364 -20.64 14.00 6.49
N TRP A 365 -20.39 13.60 7.74
CA TRP A 365 -19.40 12.58 8.11
C TRP A 365 -20.08 11.43 8.84
N VAL A 366 -19.58 10.20 8.66
CA VAL A 366 -20.05 9.06 9.43
C VAL A 366 -19.46 9.15 10.84
N GLU A 367 -20.31 9.36 11.84
CA GLU A 367 -19.89 9.49 13.26
C GLU A 367 -19.65 8.12 13.94
N ASP A 368 -20.48 7.11 13.64
CA ASP A 368 -20.40 5.77 14.25
C ASP A 368 -19.69 4.77 13.32
N LEU A 369 -18.37 4.92 13.22
CA LEU A 369 -17.50 4.06 12.42
C LEU A 369 -17.43 2.62 13.00
N PRO A 370 -17.34 1.58 12.14
CA PRO A 370 -17.32 0.19 12.59
C PRO A 370 -16.25 -0.12 13.64
N ARG A 371 -16.62 -0.91 14.65
CA ARG A 371 -15.76 -1.35 15.76
C ARG A 371 -16.11 -2.78 16.17
N ARG A 372 -15.12 -3.56 16.58
CA ARG A 372 -15.28 -4.89 17.20
C ARG A 372 -14.16 -5.19 18.19
N THR A 373 -14.45 -6.02 19.18
CA THR A 373 -13.50 -6.53 20.17
C THR A 373 -13.53 -8.07 20.17
N GLY A 374 -12.48 -8.70 20.70
CA GLY A 374 -12.40 -10.16 20.78
C GLY A 374 -10.99 -10.68 21.00
N ASP A 375 -10.86 -11.99 21.20
CA ASP A 375 -9.57 -12.64 21.48
C ASP A 375 -8.66 -12.72 20.26
N VAL A 376 -9.24 -12.80 19.06
CA VAL A 376 -8.52 -12.87 17.79
C VAL A 376 -9.27 -12.02 16.77
N LEU A 377 -8.61 -11.00 16.22
CA LEU A 377 -9.19 -10.13 15.20
C LEU A 377 -8.26 -10.08 13.99
N VAL A 378 -8.83 -10.26 12.79
CA VAL A 378 -8.09 -10.33 11.52
C VAL A 378 -8.62 -9.27 10.56
N THR A 379 -7.73 -8.52 9.91
CA THR A 379 -8.10 -7.67 8.77
C THR A 379 -7.18 -7.94 7.59
N ALA A 380 -7.79 -8.02 6.41
CA ALA A 380 -7.11 -8.18 5.14
C ALA A 380 -7.80 -7.33 4.06
N ASN A 381 -8.22 -6.12 4.44
CA ASN A 381 -9.01 -5.18 3.61
C ASN A 381 -10.41 -5.68 3.24
N HIS A 382 -10.83 -6.81 3.79
CA HIS A 382 -12.14 -7.40 3.54
C HIS A 382 -13.23 -6.70 4.35
N ARG A 383 -14.47 -6.86 3.91
CA ARG A 383 -15.66 -6.48 4.69
C ARG A 383 -15.73 -7.35 5.95
N ALA A 384 -15.30 -6.80 7.08
CA ALA A 384 -15.18 -7.52 8.34
C ALA A 384 -16.54 -7.85 9.00
N THR A 385 -17.51 -6.94 8.91
CA THR A 385 -18.85 -7.10 9.46
C THR A 385 -19.90 -6.42 8.57
N THR A 386 -21.19 -6.55 8.90
CA THR A 386 -22.28 -5.88 8.17
C THR A 386 -22.24 -4.36 8.30
N GLU A 387 -21.72 -3.82 9.40
CA GLU A 387 -21.58 -2.38 9.66
C GLU A 387 -20.62 -1.70 8.68
N PHE A 388 -19.70 -2.44 8.06
CA PHE A 388 -18.82 -1.91 7.00
C PHE A 388 -19.60 -1.39 5.78
N SER A 389 -20.89 -1.72 5.63
CA SER A 389 -21.76 -1.09 4.63
C SER A 389 -21.89 0.43 4.79
N ARG A 390 -21.60 0.95 5.98
CA ARG A 390 -21.58 2.39 6.27
C ARG A 390 -20.39 3.13 5.63
N ILE A 391 -19.30 2.42 5.36
CA ILE A 391 -18.06 3.03 4.87
C ILE A 391 -17.78 2.76 3.39
N GLY A 392 -18.46 1.79 2.78
CA GLY A 392 -18.26 1.45 1.38
C GLY A 392 -19.12 0.28 0.92
N SER A 393 -19.18 0.07 -0.39
CA SER A 393 -19.81 -1.09 -1.01
C SER A 393 -18.79 -2.15 -1.46
N ASP A 394 -17.58 -1.73 -1.77
CA ASP A 394 -16.58 -2.55 -2.44
C ASP A 394 -15.41 -2.80 -1.47
N PHE A 395 -14.95 -4.05 -1.36
CA PHE A 395 -13.91 -4.46 -0.40
C PHE A 395 -13.05 -5.56 -1.02
N ALA A 396 -11.90 -5.86 -0.41
CA ALA A 396 -11.12 -7.02 -0.82
C ALA A 396 -11.90 -8.33 -0.66
N PRO A 397 -11.74 -9.29 -1.61
CA PRO A 397 -12.24 -10.64 -1.43
C PRO A 397 -11.74 -11.23 -0.11
N PRO A 398 -12.59 -11.96 0.64
CA PRO A 398 -12.27 -12.36 2.02
C PRO A 398 -11.31 -13.56 2.13
N HIS A 399 -10.78 -14.09 1.01
CA HIS A 399 -10.02 -15.34 1.02
C HIS A 399 -8.75 -15.27 1.89
N ARG A 400 -7.99 -14.15 1.84
CA ARG A 400 -6.81 -13.96 2.70
C ARG A 400 -7.17 -13.94 4.17
N ALA A 401 -8.23 -13.21 4.53
CA ALA A 401 -8.70 -13.12 5.91
C ALA A 401 -9.14 -14.49 6.44
N ARG A 402 -9.97 -15.22 5.67
CA ARG A 402 -10.41 -16.57 6.05
C ARG A 402 -9.23 -17.52 6.22
N ARG A 403 -8.21 -17.40 5.36
CA ARG A 403 -7.00 -18.22 5.47
C ARG A 403 -6.21 -17.91 6.74
N ILE A 404 -6.04 -16.63 7.07
CA ILE A 404 -5.39 -16.20 8.33
C ILE A 404 -6.19 -16.70 9.54
N GLU A 405 -7.51 -16.55 9.54
CA GLU A 405 -8.38 -17.04 10.62
C GLU A 405 -8.26 -18.56 10.79
N GLN A 406 -8.24 -19.30 9.68
CA GLN A 406 -8.04 -20.75 9.69
C GLN A 406 -6.67 -21.11 10.29
N LEU A 407 -5.59 -20.50 9.80
CA LEU A 407 -4.23 -20.75 10.29
C LEU A 407 -4.10 -20.45 11.78
N LEU A 408 -4.66 -19.32 12.24
CA LEU A 408 -4.66 -18.98 13.65
C LEU A 408 -5.45 -19.98 14.48
N ALA A 409 -6.63 -20.42 14.01
CA ALA A 409 -7.43 -21.43 14.70
C ALA A 409 -6.69 -22.77 14.82
N GLU A 410 -6.02 -23.22 13.75
CA GLU A 410 -5.20 -24.44 13.73
C GLU A 410 -4.07 -24.34 14.77
N ARG A 411 -3.29 -23.25 14.74
CA ARG A 411 -2.17 -23.04 15.69
C ARG A 411 -2.66 -22.95 17.14
N LEU A 412 -3.75 -22.23 17.38
CA LEU A 412 -4.32 -22.06 18.71
C LEU A 412 -4.94 -23.34 19.27
N ALA A 413 -5.25 -24.32 18.42
CA ALA A 413 -5.66 -25.66 18.86
C ALA A 413 -4.45 -26.51 19.31
N GLU A 414 -3.25 -26.23 18.79
CA GLU A 414 -2.00 -26.89 19.17
C GLU A 414 -1.41 -26.30 20.46
N GLY A 415 -1.63 -25.01 20.72
CA GLY A 415 -1.21 -24.33 21.94
C GLY A 415 -1.23 -22.80 21.83
N PRO A 416 -0.76 -22.09 22.86
CA PRO A 416 -0.66 -20.63 22.81
C PRO A 416 0.26 -20.15 21.67
N LEU A 417 -0.13 -19.07 20.98
CA LEU A 417 0.58 -18.56 19.80
C LEU A 417 1.90 -17.90 20.20
N ALA A 418 3.02 -18.37 19.63
CA ALA A 418 4.34 -17.77 19.75
C ALA A 418 4.64 -16.83 18.56
N VAL A 419 5.65 -15.97 18.73
CA VAL A 419 6.08 -14.97 17.73
C VAL A 419 6.44 -15.61 16.38
N ASP A 420 7.22 -16.69 16.38
CA ASP A 420 7.59 -17.39 15.15
C ASP A 420 6.38 -18.01 14.43
N ALA A 421 5.42 -18.53 15.19
CA ALA A 421 4.17 -19.06 14.63
C ALA A 421 3.32 -17.94 14.02
N ALA A 422 3.27 -16.76 14.66
CA ALA A 422 2.58 -15.59 14.11
C ALA A 422 3.23 -15.10 12.79
N ALA A 423 4.56 -15.06 12.71
CA ALA A 423 5.26 -14.73 11.48
C ALA A 423 4.97 -15.76 10.37
N ALA A 424 4.94 -17.06 10.70
CA ALA A 424 4.62 -18.12 9.76
C ALA A 424 3.20 -18.04 9.19
N VAL A 425 2.23 -17.48 9.93
CA VAL A 425 0.87 -17.21 9.41
C VAL A 425 0.94 -16.22 8.25
N LEU A 426 1.71 -15.14 8.38
CA LEU A 426 1.88 -14.12 7.34
C LEU A 426 2.68 -14.63 6.14
N ALA A 427 3.49 -15.67 6.32
CA ALA A 427 4.30 -16.28 5.28
C ALA A 427 3.60 -17.44 4.53
N ASP A 428 2.31 -17.70 4.79
CA ASP A 428 1.57 -18.78 4.12
C ASP A 428 1.40 -18.47 2.61
N ASP A 429 1.98 -19.34 1.79
CA ASP A 429 2.04 -19.24 0.33
C ASP A 429 0.96 -20.07 -0.37
N ARG A 430 -0.05 -20.55 0.36
CA ARG A 430 -1.10 -21.36 -0.23
C ARG A 430 -2.08 -20.50 -1.01
N GLN A 431 -2.41 -20.97 -2.22
CA GLN A 431 -3.37 -20.33 -3.09
C GLN A 431 -4.79 -20.51 -2.52
N ASN A 432 -5.45 -19.39 -2.21
CA ASN A 432 -6.79 -19.39 -1.59
C ASN A 432 -7.94 -19.15 -2.59
N ALA A 433 -7.83 -18.12 -3.44
CA ALA A 433 -8.93 -17.69 -4.32
C ALA A 433 -9.24 -18.69 -5.46
N GLY A 434 -8.26 -19.49 -5.85
CA GLY A 434 -8.27 -20.49 -6.91
C GLY A 434 -9.13 -21.70 -6.61
N THR A 435 -9.71 -21.80 -5.42
CA THR A 435 -10.73 -22.82 -5.10
C THR A 435 -11.84 -22.83 -6.15
N ALA A 436 -12.36 -21.66 -6.55
CA ALA A 436 -13.42 -21.57 -7.57
C ALA A 436 -12.99 -22.15 -8.93
N LEU A 437 -11.72 -21.91 -9.33
CA LEU A 437 -11.16 -22.48 -10.55
C LEU A 437 -10.97 -23.99 -10.42
N LEU A 438 -10.40 -24.46 -9.31
CA LEU A 438 -10.13 -25.88 -9.07
C LEU A 438 -11.42 -26.71 -8.94
N ASP A 439 -12.49 -26.14 -8.36
CA ASP A 439 -13.80 -26.78 -8.30
C ASP A 439 -14.38 -27.00 -9.70
N LEU A 440 -14.26 -26.00 -10.59
CA LEU A 440 -14.63 -26.15 -12.00
C LEU A 440 -13.75 -27.18 -12.69
N VAL A 441 -12.42 -27.11 -12.56
CA VAL A 441 -11.46 -28.09 -13.08
C VAL A 441 -11.86 -29.52 -12.67
N GLY A 442 -12.19 -29.75 -11.40
CA GLY A 442 -12.58 -31.05 -10.87
C GLY A 442 -13.91 -31.58 -11.40
N SER A 443 -14.80 -30.67 -11.80
CA SER A 443 -16.10 -31.06 -12.37
C SER A 443 -16.03 -31.42 -13.86
N LEU A 444 -14.94 -31.12 -14.58
CA LEU A 444 -14.83 -31.30 -16.03
C LEU A 444 -14.68 -32.78 -16.45
N THR A 445 -15.39 -33.14 -17.51
CA THR A 445 -15.41 -34.47 -18.13
C THR A 445 -15.24 -34.35 -19.63
N GLY A 446 -14.68 -35.39 -20.29
CA GLY A 446 -14.53 -35.40 -21.75
C GLY A 446 -13.33 -34.61 -22.28
N LEU A 447 -12.36 -34.31 -21.40
CA LEU A 447 -11.07 -33.73 -21.77
C LEU A 447 -10.20 -34.77 -22.49
N GLY A 448 -9.25 -34.30 -23.31
CA GLY A 448 -8.19 -35.10 -23.90
C GLY A 448 -7.29 -35.73 -22.82
N PRO A 449 -6.47 -36.75 -23.17
CA PRO A 449 -5.63 -37.44 -22.20
C PRO A 449 -4.64 -36.52 -21.46
N ALA A 450 -4.03 -35.57 -22.17
CA ALA A 450 -3.08 -34.62 -21.57
C ALA A 450 -3.77 -33.66 -20.59
N ALA A 451 -4.90 -33.06 -21.00
CA ALA A 451 -5.69 -32.19 -20.13
C ALA A 451 -6.29 -32.93 -18.93
N THR A 452 -6.67 -34.20 -19.09
CA THR A 452 -7.09 -35.07 -17.98
C THR A 452 -5.94 -35.27 -16.98
N ALA A 453 -4.72 -35.53 -17.45
CA ALA A 453 -3.56 -35.66 -16.58
C ALA A 453 -3.22 -34.34 -15.86
N LEU A 454 -3.30 -33.20 -16.55
CA LEU A 454 -3.12 -31.88 -15.94
C LEU A 454 -4.19 -31.58 -14.88
N ARG A 455 -5.46 -31.86 -15.19
CA ARG A 455 -6.56 -31.75 -14.22
C ARG A 455 -6.25 -32.57 -12.97
N ASP A 456 -5.95 -33.85 -13.13
CA ASP A 456 -5.71 -34.75 -12.00
C ASP A 456 -4.50 -34.32 -11.16
N ARG A 457 -3.44 -33.83 -11.82
CA ARG A 457 -2.26 -33.23 -11.18
C ARG A 457 -2.62 -32.01 -10.35
N LEU A 458 -3.40 -31.07 -10.90
CA LEU A 458 -3.84 -29.86 -10.19
C LEU A 458 -4.80 -30.16 -9.02
N LEU A 459 -5.58 -31.23 -9.09
CA LEU A 459 -6.50 -31.62 -8.02
C LEU A 459 -5.80 -32.26 -6.81
N VAL A 460 -4.61 -32.85 -7.00
CA VAL A 460 -3.80 -33.40 -5.90
C VAL A 460 -2.70 -32.46 -5.40
N TRP A 461 -2.43 -31.37 -6.14
CA TRP A 461 -1.52 -30.31 -5.71
C TRP A 461 -1.98 -29.68 -4.39
N ASP A 462 -1.03 -29.47 -3.47
CA ASP A 462 -1.26 -28.95 -2.12
C ASP A 462 -1.54 -27.44 -2.06
N ARG A 463 -1.62 -26.80 -3.24
CA ARG A 463 -1.85 -25.37 -3.45
C ARG A 463 -0.71 -24.46 -3.00
N SER A 464 0.46 -25.00 -2.66
CA SER A 464 1.62 -24.17 -2.30
C SER A 464 2.22 -23.50 -3.53
N MET A 465 2.27 -22.16 -3.51
CA MET A 465 2.98 -21.33 -4.49
C MET A 465 4.48 -21.21 -4.16
N ALA A 466 5.10 -22.34 -3.77
CA ALA A 466 6.51 -22.39 -3.41
C ALA A 466 7.43 -22.19 -4.64
N VAL A 467 8.60 -21.61 -4.42
CA VAL A 467 9.66 -21.36 -5.43
C VAL A 467 9.95 -22.58 -6.31
N GLY A 468 10.01 -23.78 -5.72
CA GLY A 468 10.32 -25.02 -6.44
C GLY A 468 9.14 -25.71 -7.12
N SER A 469 7.93 -25.14 -7.08
CA SER A 469 6.71 -25.81 -7.52
C SER A 469 6.45 -25.63 -9.01
N VAL A 470 6.49 -26.74 -9.76
CA VAL A 470 6.01 -26.79 -11.16
C VAL A 470 4.48 -26.77 -11.22
N ASP A 471 3.81 -27.30 -10.19
CA ASP A 471 2.34 -27.35 -10.12
C ASP A 471 1.75 -25.94 -9.93
N ALA A 472 2.38 -25.11 -9.11
CA ALA A 472 2.03 -23.69 -8.96
C ALA A 472 2.15 -22.94 -10.29
N ALA A 473 3.25 -23.19 -11.01
CA ALA A 473 3.49 -22.68 -12.35
C ALA A 473 2.37 -23.12 -13.33
N ARG A 474 2.02 -24.40 -13.36
CA ARG A 474 0.91 -24.93 -14.17
C ARG A 474 -0.44 -24.32 -13.80
N PHE A 475 -0.71 -24.16 -12.51
CA PHE A 475 -1.93 -23.50 -12.04
C PHE A 475 -1.99 -22.04 -12.54
N ALA A 476 -0.88 -21.30 -12.45
CA ALA A 476 -0.79 -19.93 -12.94
C ALA A 476 -1.00 -19.84 -14.46
N GLU A 477 -0.49 -20.80 -15.24
CA GLU A 477 -0.75 -20.88 -16.69
C GLU A 477 -2.23 -21.09 -17.01
N VAL A 478 -2.89 -22.06 -16.35
CA VAL A 478 -4.33 -22.31 -16.55
C VAL A 478 -5.15 -21.07 -16.16
N ARG A 479 -4.83 -20.46 -15.01
CA ARG A 479 -5.51 -19.23 -14.58
C ARG A 479 -5.31 -18.09 -15.58
N ALA A 480 -4.09 -17.90 -16.09
CA ALA A 480 -3.79 -16.88 -17.08
C ALA A 480 -4.58 -17.11 -18.38
N ALA A 481 -4.62 -18.34 -18.88
CA ALA A 481 -5.41 -18.68 -20.08
C ALA A 481 -6.91 -18.41 -19.90
N VAL A 482 -7.48 -18.69 -18.72
CA VAL A 482 -8.88 -18.34 -18.41
C VAL A 482 -9.09 -16.83 -18.34
N VAL A 483 -8.15 -16.09 -17.72
CA VAL A 483 -8.18 -14.63 -17.67
C VAL A 483 -8.11 -14.02 -19.07
N ASP A 484 -7.20 -14.51 -19.91
CA ASP A 484 -7.05 -14.07 -21.30
C ASP A 484 -8.33 -14.35 -22.10
N ALA A 485 -8.97 -15.51 -21.90
CA ALA A 485 -10.21 -15.85 -22.57
C ALA A 485 -11.38 -14.91 -22.17
N PHE A 486 -11.48 -14.54 -20.89
CA PHE A 486 -12.45 -13.54 -20.44
C PHE A 486 -12.11 -12.14 -20.96
N ALA A 487 -10.85 -11.71 -20.89
CA ALA A 487 -10.41 -10.41 -21.36
C ALA A 487 -10.62 -10.24 -22.89
N ALA A 488 -10.57 -11.34 -23.65
CA ALA A 488 -10.86 -11.37 -25.08
C ALA A 488 -12.36 -11.36 -25.42
N ALA A 489 -13.26 -11.33 -24.43
CA ALA A 489 -14.70 -11.29 -24.68
C ALA A 489 -15.07 -10.05 -25.52
N PRO A 490 -15.87 -10.20 -26.60
CA PRO A 490 -16.30 -9.05 -27.41
C PRO A 490 -17.01 -7.96 -26.61
N ALA A 491 -17.69 -8.32 -25.51
CA ALA A 491 -18.34 -7.37 -24.62
C ALA A 491 -17.35 -6.44 -23.90
N LEU A 492 -16.08 -6.85 -23.75
CA LEU A 492 -15.04 -6.09 -23.07
C LEU A 492 -14.09 -5.35 -24.04
N ALA A 493 -14.38 -5.39 -25.35
CA ALA A 493 -13.55 -4.74 -26.35
C ALA A 493 -13.43 -3.23 -26.09
N GLY A 494 -12.20 -2.70 -26.16
CA GLY A 494 -11.91 -1.28 -25.96
C GLY A 494 -11.81 -0.82 -24.50
N LEU A 495 -11.85 -1.75 -23.54
CA LEU A 495 -11.67 -1.45 -22.12
C LEU A 495 -10.21 -1.53 -21.63
N ASP A 496 -9.32 -2.13 -22.40
CA ASP A 496 -7.91 -2.28 -22.03
C ASP A 496 -7.15 -0.99 -22.38
N GLY A 497 -6.47 -0.41 -21.39
CA GLY A 497 -5.73 0.85 -21.53
C GLY A 497 -6.48 2.07 -20.95
N SER A 498 -5.72 3.03 -20.42
CA SER A 498 -6.31 4.21 -19.80
C SER A 498 -6.57 5.33 -20.80
N PRO A 499 -7.78 5.91 -20.84
CA PRO A 499 -8.04 7.15 -21.57
C PRO A 499 -7.50 8.39 -20.83
N HIS A 500 -6.80 8.22 -19.69
CA HIS A 500 -6.33 9.32 -18.85
C HIS A 500 -4.80 9.41 -18.76
N GLY A 501 -4.08 8.67 -19.61
CA GLY A 501 -2.61 8.64 -19.66
C GLY A 501 -1.97 7.45 -18.93
N GLU A 502 -0.65 7.35 -19.03
CA GLU A 502 0.14 6.21 -18.53
C GLU A 502 0.17 6.16 -16.99
N LEU A 503 0.03 7.30 -16.31
CA LEU A 503 -0.03 7.37 -14.85
C LEU A 503 -1.21 6.55 -14.31
N PHE A 504 -2.33 6.52 -15.05
CA PHE A 504 -3.54 5.80 -14.64
C PHE A 504 -3.68 4.42 -15.29
N ALA A 505 -2.82 4.06 -16.24
CA ALA A 505 -2.83 2.75 -16.92
C ALA A 505 -2.95 1.54 -15.99
N PRO A 506 -2.29 1.48 -14.81
CA PRO A 506 -2.41 0.33 -13.90
C PRO A 506 -3.85 0.02 -13.42
N TRP A 507 -4.74 1.03 -13.36
CA TRP A 507 -6.14 0.82 -12.97
C TRP A 507 -7.03 0.41 -14.14
N PHE A 508 -6.53 0.47 -15.37
CA PHE A 508 -7.22 0.14 -16.61
C PHE A 508 -6.65 -1.12 -17.27
N ASP A 509 -5.70 -1.82 -16.64
CA ASP A 509 -5.27 -3.16 -17.04
C ASP A 509 -6.44 -4.14 -16.93
N LEU A 510 -7.04 -4.47 -18.07
CA LEU A 510 -8.22 -5.32 -18.12
C LEU A 510 -7.93 -6.73 -17.59
N ARG A 511 -6.74 -7.27 -17.86
CA ARG A 511 -6.35 -8.61 -17.39
C ARG A 511 -6.23 -8.65 -15.89
N GLY A 512 -5.59 -7.64 -15.30
CA GLY A 512 -5.56 -7.45 -13.85
C GLY A 512 -6.97 -7.38 -13.26
N ARG A 513 -7.86 -6.56 -13.84
CA ARG A 513 -9.26 -6.44 -13.39
C ARG A 513 -10.02 -7.77 -13.45
N VAL A 514 -9.92 -8.49 -14.56
CA VAL A 514 -10.53 -9.82 -14.75
C VAL A 514 -9.96 -10.81 -13.74
N ARG A 515 -8.65 -10.83 -13.53
CA ARG A 515 -7.98 -11.72 -12.57
C ARG A 515 -8.46 -11.49 -11.15
N LEU A 516 -8.50 -10.23 -10.68
CA LEU A 516 -8.99 -9.90 -9.34
C LEU A 516 -10.46 -10.31 -9.13
N CYS A 517 -11.27 -10.26 -10.19
CA CYS A 517 -12.69 -10.59 -10.15
C CYS A 517 -13.00 -12.04 -10.55
N LEU A 518 -11.98 -12.85 -10.85
CA LEU A 518 -12.14 -14.18 -11.44
C LEU A 518 -13.08 -15.09 -10.64
N PRO A 519 -13.04 -15.16 -9.29
CA PRO A 519 -14.00 -15.97 -8.53
C PRO A 519 -15.46 -15.59 -8.80
N ASN A 520 -15.76 -14.30 -8.98
CA ASN A 520 -17.11 -13.83 -9.29
C ASN A 520 -17.51 -14.22 -10.72
N LEU A 521 -16.57 -14.10 -11.66
CA LEU A 521 -16.80 -14.47 -13.07
C LEU A 521 -17.05 -15.98 -13.22
N LEU A 522 -16.28 -16.81 -12.54
CA LEU A 522 -16.44 -18.27 -12.59
C LEU A 522 -17.75 -18.75 -11.97
N ALA A 523 -18.31 -18.00 -11.01
CA ALA A 523 -19.58 -18.31 -10.36
C ALA A 523 -20.81 -17.75 -11.11
N ALA A 524 -20.61 -16.79 -12.02
CA ALA A 524 -21.70 -16.14 -12.73
C ALA A 524 -22.27 -17.04 -13.86
N ASP A 525 -23.56 -16.88 -14.14
CA ASP A 525 -24.19 -17.52 -15.30
C ASP A 525 -23.81 -16.74 -16.58
N ARG A 526 -22.97 -17.38 -17.39
CA ARG A 526 -22.51 -16.90 -18.70
C ARG A 526 -22.07 -15.42 -18.74
N PRO A 527 -21.11 -14.99 -17.90
CA PRO A 527 -20.62 -13.62 -17.92
C PRO A 527 -20.07 -13.27 -19.31
N PHE A 528 -20.43 -12.09 -19.82
CA PHE A 528 -20.07 -11.64 -21.17
C PHE A 528 -20.56 -12.57 -22.29
N GLY A 529 -21.57 -13.40 -22.01
CA GLY A 529 -22.09 -14.43 -22.92
C GLY A 529 -21.24 -15.71 -22.98
N LEU A 530 -20.15 -15.80 -22.21
CA LEU A 530 -19.20 -16.89 -22.23
C LEU A 530 -19.51 -17.92 -21.14
N ASP A 531 -19.51 -19.21 -21.48
CA ASP A 531 -19.66 -20.29 -20.48
C ASP A 531 -18.34 -20.51 -19.72
N PRO A 532 -18.26 -20.21 -18.40
CA PRO A 532 -17.04 -20.39 -17.63
C PRO A 532 -16.51 -21.83 -17.68
N ARG A 533 -17.39 -22.83 -17.71
CA ARG A 533 -17.00 -24.24 -17.75
C ARG A 533 -16.29 -24.57 -19.07
N ALA A 534 -16.81 -24.07 -20.18
CA ALA A 534 -16.20 -24.25 -21.50
C ALA A 534 -14.83 -23.54 -21.60
N LEU A 535 -14.70 -22.34 -21.03
CA LEU A 535 -13.43 -21.61 -21.00
C LEU A 535 -12.35 -22.35 -20.20
N VAL A 536 -12.70 -22.84 -19.00
CA VAL A 536 -11.75 -23.60 -18.17
C VAL A 536 -11.33 -24.90 -18.86
N ALA A 537 -12.25 -25.59 -19.55
CA ALA A 537 -11.91 -26.77 -20.34
C ALA A 537 -10.94 -26.46 -21.47
N ALA A 538 -11.19 -25.39 -22.24
CA ALA A 538 -10.30 -24.96 -23.31
C ALA A 538 -8.90 -24.57 -22.80
N ALA A 539 -8.84 -23.84 -21.68
CA ALA A 539 -7.58 -23.47 -21.04
C ALA A 539 -6.75 -24.69 -20.59
N LEU A 540 -7.40 -25.74 -20.05
CA LEU A 540 -6.70 -26.98 -19.71
C LEU A 540 -6.13 -27.69 -20.94
N GLU A 541 -6.88 -27.75 -22.04
CA GLU A 541 -6.41 -28.35 -23.30
C GLU A 541 -5.21 -27.58 -23.87
N GLU A 542 -5.28 -26.25 -23.88
CA GLU A 542 -4.20 -25.38 -24.35
C GLU A 542 -2.93 -25.59 -23.52
N VAL A 543 -3.03 -25.47 -22.20
CA VAL A 543 -1.86 -25.57 -21.30
C VAL A 543 -1.27 -26.98 -21.32
N ALA A 544 -2.10 -28.02 -21.37
CA ALA A 544 -1.64 -29.41 -21.40
C ALA A 544 -0.99 -29.81 -22.74
N ALA A 545 -1.23 -29.08 -23.83
CA ALA A 545 -0.52 -29.28 -25.09
C ALA A 545 0.93 -28.76 -25.05
N GLY A 546 1.24 -27.85 -24.13
CA GLY A 546 2.57 -27.30 -23.92
C GLY A 546 3.47 -28.18 -23.02
N PRO A 547 4.81 -28.04 -23.12
CA PRO A 547 5.74 -28.72 -22.22
C PRO A 547 5.57 -28.25 -20.78
N ASP A 548 6.09 -29.02 -19.83
CA ASP A 548 6.12 -28.58 -18.43
C ASP A 548 6.94 -27.28 -18.28
N PRO A 549 6.41 -26.29 -17.55
CA PRO A 549 7.09 -25.03 -17.34
C PRO A 549 8.20 -25.23 -16.31
N ALA A 550 9.11 -24.26 -16.23
CA ALA A 550 10.08 -24.23 -15.14
C ALA A 550 9.36 -24.05 -13.78
N PRO A 551 10.03 -24.34 -12.65
CA PRO A 551 9.47 -24.05 -11.32
C PRO A 551 9.07 -22.58 -11.15
N TRP A 552 8.04 -22.32 -10.33
CA TRP A 552 7.47 -20.99 -10.08
C TRP A 552 8.50 -19.86 -9.88
N GLY A 553 9.52 -20.10 -9.04
CA GLY A 553 10.51 -19.07 -8.71
C GLY A 553 11.53 -18.77 -9.80
N GLU A 554 11.53 -19.48 -10.93
CA GLU A 554 12.37 -19.13 -12.09
C GLU A 554 11.92 -17.84 -12.76
N TRP A 555 10.65 -17.45 -12.59
CA TRP A 555 10.09 -16.20 -13.15
C TRP A 555 9.37 -15.38 -12.10
N HIS A 556 8.93 -15.99 -11.00
CA HIS A 556 8.41 -15.27 -9.85
C HIS A 556 9.55 -14.83 -8.93
N VAL A 557 10.24 -13.78 -9.37
CA VAL A 557 11.36 -13.16 -8.67
C VAL A 557 10.99 -11.75 -8.23
N VAL A 558 11.46 -11.33 -7.05
CA VAL A 558 11.23 -9.96 -6.59
C VAL A 558 12.01 -8.97 -7.43
N LEU A 559 11.32 -7.95 -7.95
CA LEU A 559 11.90 -6.85 -8.70
C LEU A 559 11.65 -5.52 -7.96
N PRO A 560 12.58 -5.09 -7.11
CA PRO A 560 12.49 -3.78 -6.46
C PRO A 560 12.59 -2.64 -7.48
N LEU A 561 11.62 -1.73 -7.48
CA LEU A 561 11.57 -0.61 -8.41
C LEU A 561 12.43 0.54 -7.90
N THR A 562 13.48 0.88 -8.65
CA THR A 562 14.28 2.08 -8.41
C THR A 562 13.53 3.32 -8.89
N PRO A 563 13.97 4.54 -8.53
CA PRO A 563 13.32 5.77 -9.01
C PRO A 563 13.19 5.84 -10.54
N HIS A 564 14.16 5.28 -11.28
CA HIS A 564 14.10 5.23 -12.75
C HIS A 564 12.98 4.29 -13.23
N HIS A 565 12.91 3.08 -12.66
CA HIS A 565 11.86 2.12 -13.00
C HIS A 565 10.45 2.64 -12.65
N GLN A 566 10.31 3.45 -11.59
CA GLN A 566 9.02 4.08 -11.24
C GLN A 566 8.48 5.00 -12.36
N PHE A 567 9.36 5.52 -13.23
CA PHE A 567 8.99 6.32 -14.41
C PHE A 567 9.21 5.56 -15.73
N GLY A 568 9.31 4.23 -15.70
CA GLY A 568 9.51 3.44 -16.93
C GLY A 568 10.87 3.61 -17.60
N LEU A 569 11.87 4.17 -16.89
CA LEU A 569 13.21 4.39 -17.40
C LEU A 569 14.13 3.22 -17.03
N PRO A 570 15.11 2.86 -17.88
CA PRO A 570 16.14 1.89 -17.52
C PRO A 570 17.01 2.42 -16.38
N LEU A 571 17.66 1.48 -15.67
CA LEU A 571 18.71 1.83 -14.72
C LEU A 571 19.90 2.51 -15.44
N PRO A 572 20.43 3.63 -14.92
CA PRO A 572 21.65 4.24 -15.42
C PRO A 572 22.85 3.28 -15.38
N ASP A 573 23.74 3.42 -16.37
CA ASP A 573 24.99 2.67 -16.42
C ASP A 573 25.81 2.85 -15.14
N GLY A 574 26.29 1.74 -14.58
CA GLY A 574 27.15 1.73 -13.40
C GLY A 574 26.43 1.75 -12.05
N LEU A 575 25.10 1.89 -12.01
CA LEU A 575 24.32 1.67 -10.78
C LEU A 575 24.01 0.17 -10.60
N PRO A 576 24.28 -0.41 -9.42
CA PRO A 576 23.96 -1.81 -9.18
C PRO A 576 22.45 -2.01 -9.13
N ALA A 577 21.94 -3.01 -9.85
CA ALA A 577 20.56 -3.45 -9.69
C ALA A 577 20.39 -4.15 -8.34
N ALA A 578 19.22 -3.98 -7.71
CA ALA A 578 18.88 -4.76 -6.54
C ALA A 578 18.88 -6.27 -6.90
N PRO A 579 19.34 -7.16 -6.01
CA PRO A 579 19.32 -8.60 -6.26
C PRO A 579 17.90 -9.07 -6.56
N SER A 580 17.73 -9.75 -7.69
CA SER A 580 16.48 -10.42 -8.04
C SER A 580 16.50 -11.81 -7.42
N LEU A 581 15.63 -12.06 -6.45
CA LEU A 581 15.56 -13.32 -5.72
C LEU A 581 14.21 -14.01 -5.95
N PRO A 582 14.18 -15.34 -6.07
CA PRO A 582 12.92 -16.08 -6.15
C PRO A 582 12.13 -15.90 -4.87
N VAL A 583 10.81 -15.73 -5.00
CA VAL A 583 9.91 -15.58 -3.86
C VAL A 583 8.75 -16.58 -3.95
N PRO A 584 8.28 -17.14 -2.83
CA PRO A 584 7.04 -17.90 -2.80
C PRO A 584 5.84 -16.95 -2.67
N GLY A 585 4.65 -17.47 -2.94
CA GLY A 585 3.40 -16.72 -2.85
C GLY A 585 2.86 -16.26 -4.20
N ASP A 586 1.73 -15.57 -4.14
CA ASP A 586 0.95 -15.06 -5.28
C ASP A 586 -0.05 -14.01 -4.77
N ASP A 587 -0.68 -13.24 -5.65
CA ASP A 587 -1.68 -12.21 -5.30
C ASP A 587 -2.80 -12.67 -4.36
N ASP A 588 -3.19 -13.95 -4.45
CA ASP A 588 -4.29 -14.56 -3.71
C ASP A 588 -3.83 -15.39 -2.48
N CYS A 589 -2.54 -15.39 -2.17
CA CYS A 589 -1.96 -15.99 -0.98
C CYS A 589 -2.03 -15.03 0.22
N VAL A 590 -1.80 -15.54 1.44
CA VAL A 590 -1.57 -14.64 2.59
C VAL A 590 -0.27 -13.87 2.36
N LEU A 591 0.78 -14.59 1.98
CA LEU A 591 2.01 -14.03 1.43
C LEU A 591 1.75 -13.49 0.02
N ALA A 592 1.22 -12.28 -0.04
CA ALA A 592 0.71 -11.67 -1.27
C ALA A 592 1.83 -11.09 -2.15
N THR A 593 2.75 -11.93 -2.63
CA THR A 593 3.78 -11.55 -3.63
C THR A 593 3.15 -11.52 -5.02
N LYS A 594 2.90 -10.31 -5.52
CA LYS A 594 2.06 -10.08 -6.70
C LYS A 594 2.87 -10.08 -7.97
N SER A 595 2.49 -10.97 -8.89
CA SER A 595 3.14 -11.12 -10.18
C SER A 595 2.59 -10.14 -11.21
N LEU A 596 3.48 -9.45 -11.92
CA LEU A 596 3.10 -8.70 -13.11
C LEU A 596 2.49 -9.65 -14.14
N GLY A 597 1.30 -9.33 -14.66
CA GLY A 597 0.57 -10.17 -15.62
C GLY A 597 0.14 -11.54 -15.09
N GLY A 598 0.21 -11.78 -13.77
CA GLY A 598 -0.23 -13.03 -13.14
C GLY A 598 0.67 -14.25 -13.28
N ARG A 599 1.83 -14.11 -13.95
CA ARG A 599 2.85 -15.15 -14.12
C ARG A 599 4.29 -14.62 -14.30
N GLY A 600 4.51 -13.34 -13.98
CA GLY A 600 5.80 -12.65 -14.14
C GLY A 600 6.47 -12.28 -12.81
N PRO A 601 7.43 -11.33 -12.86
CA PRO A 601 8.17 -10.89 -11.68
C PRO A 601 7.25 -10.28 -10.63
N CYS A 602 7.64 -10.43 -9.37
CA CYS A 602 6.99 -9.85 -8.21
C CYS A 602 7.40 -8.39 -8.04
N VAL A 603 6.52 -7.45 -8.40
CA VAL A 603 6.75 -6.00 -8.25
C VAL A 603 6.10 -5.42 -6.99
N GLN A 604 5.25 -6.21 -6.34
CA GLN A 604 4.51 -5.80 -5.15
C GLN A 604 4.39 -6.95 -4.17
N GLY A 605 4.46 -6.65 -2.89
CA GLY A 605 4.36 -7.64 -1.83
C GLY A 605 4.57 -6.98 -0.46
N PRO A 606 4.87 -7.78 0.58
CA PRO A 606 5.14 -7.25 1.92
C PRO A 606 6.28 -6.21 1.92
N VAL A 607 5.96 -4.93 2.11
CA VAL A 607 6.98 -3.86 2.29
C VAL A 607 7.45 -3.73 3.73
N ALA A 608 6.80 -4.47 4.62
CA ALA A 608 7.25 -4.80 5.96
C ALA A 608 6.59 -6.12 6.38
N ARG A 609 7.19 -6.85 7.31
CA ARG A 609 6.52 -7.90 8.09
C ARG A 609 6.93 -7.72 9.53
N TYR A 610 5.97 -7.70 10.46
CA TYR A 610 6.25 -7.49 11.87
C TYR A 610 5.36 -8.35 12.77
N VAL A 611 5.88 -8.60 13.97
CA VAL A 611 5.19 -9.23 15.08
C VAL A 611 5.59 -8.45 16.33
N PHE A 612 4.70 -7.60 16.83
CA PHE A 612 4.88 -6.84 18.06
C PHE A 612 4.26 -7.61 19.22
N ASP A 613 5.12 -8.27 20.00
CA ASP A 613 4.76 -8.96 21.24
C ASP A 613 4.97 -8.02 22.42
N LEU A 614 3.91 -7.78 23.19
CA LEU A 614 3.97 -6.84 24.32
C LEU A 614 4.76 -7.38 25.53
N ALA A 615 5.21 -8.65 25.51
CA ALA A 615 6.19 -9.16 26.47
C ALA A 615 7.65 -8.85 26.06
N GLY A 616 7.88 -8.49 24.80
CA GLY A 616 9.12 -7.89 24.33
C GLY A 616 9.92 -8.70 23.32
N ASP A 617 9.45 -9.88 22.89
CA ASP A 617 10.02 -10.61 21.74
C ASP A 617 9.47 -10.04 20.42
N SER A 618 9.51 -8.71 20.26
CA SER A 618 9.07 -8.05 19.03
C SER A 618 10.05 -8.33 17.90
N ARG A 619 9.51 -8.57 16.70
CA ARG A 619 10.29 -8.88 15.49
C ARG A 619 9.74 -8.14 14.28
N TRP A 620 10.61 -7.87 13.32
CA TRP A 620 10.28 -7.13 12.10
C TRP A 620 11.27 -7.40 10.97
N VAL A 621 10.91 -7.09 9.74
CA VAL A 621 11.80 -7.15 8.58
C VAL A 621 11.25 -6.26 7.46
N VAL A 622 12.14 -5.70 6.65
CA VAL A 622 11.80 -5.02 5.38
C VAL A 622 12.37 -5.82 4.20
N PRO A 623 11.83 -5.68 2.96
CA PRO A 623 12.28 -6.46 1.81
C PRO A 623 13.74 -6.25 1.42
N LEU A 624 14.35 -5.12 1.78
CA LEU A 624 15.72 -4.76 1.40
C LEU A 624 16.60 -4.60 2.65
N GLY A 625 16.77 -3.36 3.12
CA GLY A 625 17.55 -3.02 4.30
C GLY A 625 17.32 -1.57 4.72
N ALA A 626 18.00 -1.14 5.78
CA ALA A 626 17.80 0.18 6.39
C ALA A 626 18.42 1.34 5.60
N ALA A 627 19.42 1.08 4.76
CA ALA A 627 20.16 2.11 4.03
C ALA A 627 19.66 2.32 2.60
N GLY A 628 19.62 3.57 2.14
CA GLY A 628 19.22 3.94 0.79
C GLY A 628 20.36 4.04 -0.22
N GLU A 629 21.60 4.10 0.27
CA GLU A 629 22.80 4.15 -0.57
C GLU A 629 23.17 2.74 -1.08
N PRO A 630 23.27 2.51 -2.39
CA PRO A 630 23.55 1.17 -2.93
C PRO A 630 24.85 0.52 -2.46
N ALA A 631 25.86 1.31 -2.11
CA ALA A 631 27.14 0.82 -1.60
C ALA A 631 27.14 0.47 -0.11
N ASP A 632 26.08 0.83 0.64
CA ASP A 632 26.00 0.57 2.07
C ASP A 632 25.75 -0.92 2.37
N PRO A 633 26.45 -1.52 3.34
CA PRO A 633 26.23 -2.93 3.71
C PRO A 633 24.79 -3.24 4.14
N HIS A 634 24.04 -2.23 4.63
CA HIS A 634 22.66 -2.35 5.07
C HIS A 634 21.64 -2.00 3.97
N HIS A 635 22.05 -1.99 2.70
CA HIS A 635 21.13 -1.74 1.58
C HIS A 635 20.20 -2.93 1.30
N HIS A 636 20.69 -4.16 1.45
CA HIS A 636 19.99 -5.41 1.11
C HIS A 636 20.16 -6.55 2.13
N ASP A 637 20.72 -6.27 3.31
CA ASP A 637 21.09 -7.29 4.30
C ASP A 637 19.91 -8.02 4.95
N GLN A 638 18.68 -7.51 4.83
CA GLN A 638 17.46 -8.18 5.33
C GLN A 638 16.76 -9.04 4.27
N GLN A 639 17.10 -8.87 2.99
CA GLN A 639 16.38 -9.46 1.86
C GLN A 639 16.28 -10.99 1.95
N ALA A 640 17.37 -11.67 2.33
CA ALA A 640 17.40 -13.12 2.48
C ALA A 640 16.43 -13.64 3.56
N VAL A 641 16.29 -12.92 4.67
CA VAL A 641 15.33 -13.28 5.73
C VAL A 641 13.90 -13.00 5.28
N TRP A 642 13.70 -11.89 4.57
CA TRP A 642 12.39 -11.51 4.05
C TRP A 642 11.82 -12.53 3.05
N VAL A 643 12.62 -12.95 2.05
CA VAL A 643 12.20 -13.95 1.03
C VAL A 643 11.89 -15.32 1.64
N ALA A 644 12.56 -15.67 2.74
CA ALA A 644 12.32 -16.91 3.47
C ALA A 644 11.05 -16.88 4.35
N GLY A 645 10.27 -15.79 4.32
CA GLY A 645 9.10 -15.63 5.17
C GLY A 645 9.43 -15.28 6.64
N GLY A 646 10.70 -15.01 6.95
CA GLY A 646 11.18 -14.76 8.30
C GLY A 646 10.95 -13.34 8.82
N VAL A 647 11.42 -13.11 10.04
CA VAL A 647 11.47 -11.81 10.72
C VAL A 647 12.76 -11.71 11.55
N LEU A 648 13.27 -10.49 11.76
CA LEU A 648 14.47 -10.21 12.56
C LEU A 648 14.08 -9.71 13.96
N PRO A 649 14.87 -10.00 15.01
CA PRO A 649 14.65 -9.41 16.32
C PRO A 649 14.70 -7.88 16.28
N LEU A 650 13.79 -7.23 16.99
CA LEU A 650 13.88 -5.82 17.29
C LEU A 650 14.90 -5.62 18.42
N GLU A 651 16.06 -5.05 18.12
CA GLU A 651 17.13 -4.91 19.10
C GLU A 651 16.81 -3.82 20.13
N ARG A 652 16.73 -4.22 21.40
CA ARG A 652 16.63 -3.30 22.53
C ARG A 652 18.03 -3.06 23.07
N HIS A 653 18.68 -2.00 22.61
CA HIS A 653 19.83 -1.48 23.34
C HIS A 653 19.36 -0.93 24.69
N ASP A 654 20.04 -1.33 25.76
CA ASP A 654 19.84 -0.81 27.11
C ASP A 654 20.13 0.70 27.08
N VAL A 655 19.08 1.52 27.19
CA VAL A 655 19.19 2.98 27.32
C VAL A 655 19.54 3.29 28.78
N ARG A 656 20.68 2.78 29.27
CA ARG A 656 21.19 3.23 30.56
C ARG A 656 21.91 4.56 30.36
N PRO A 657 21.64 5.59 31.18
CA PRO A 657 22.53 6.74 31.22
C PRO A 657 23.93 6.22 31.58
N GLN A 658 24.94 6.59 30.79
CA GLN A 658 26.32 6.40 31.21
C GLN A 658 26.49 7.16 32.52
N GLU A 659 26.57 6.45 33.64
CA GLU A 659 27.15 7.02 34.86
C GLU A 659 28.60 7.34 34.50
N ASN A 660 28.92 8.64 34.42
CA ASN A 660 30.29 9.09 34.20
C ASN A 660 31.20 8.50 35.30
N PRO A 661 32.42 8.06 34.96
CA PRO A 661 33.36 7.48 35.93
C PRO A 661 33.82 8.47 37.01
#